data_AF-A0A3E2B580-F1
#
_entry.id   AF-A0A3E2B580-F1
#
_cell.length_a   1.000
_cell.length_b   1.000
_cell.length_c   1.000
_cell.angle_alpha   90.00
_cell.angle_beta   90.00
_cell.angle_gamma   90.00
#
_symmetry.space_group_name_H-M   'P 1'
#
loop_
_entity.id
_entity.type
_entity.pdbx_description
1 polymer ?
#
loop_
_entity_poly.entity_id
_entity_poly.type
_entity_poly.pdbx_seq_one_letter_code
_entity_poly.pdbx_strand_id
1 'polypeptide(L)'
;MARKRKTMDGNTAAAHVAYAFTEVAAIYPITPSSVMAELSDKWSAEGRKNMFGQPVKVSVMQSEGGAAGAVHGSLTAGALTTTFTASQGLLLMIPNMYKIAGSLLPGVTHVSARALATHALSIFGDHSDVMSCRSTGYAMLCSANPQEVMDLGAVAHLAAIGGRVPFLHFFDGFRTSHEIKKVEVWDYDELKSMVDMDALHAFRARALNPEHPVLRGSAQNPDIFFQVNETRNQYYDALPAVVEEYMGKVNQRLGTNYQLFNYYGAPDAETVMVAMGSVCDAAEEVVDYMNAKGEKVGLVKVRLYRPFATDRFVAALPATAKNIVVMDRCKEPSSIGEPLYLDVVAALAGTPFAEAKIVGGRYGLGSKDTTPGGILSAFRNGQSDQPVRSFTININDDVTHRSLPILEEPDVADEGTIACKFWGLGGDGTVGANKNSIKIIGDNTDMQVQAYFQYDSKKSGGVTISHLRFGKNQIKASYYVTKADFVACHLASYIEKFDIVQDIKPGGTFLLNCPWNLQELEEHLPAAAKRYLAQNHIRVYTCDATHKAIELGMGNRSNTILQAAFFKLAKVIPVEEAVQHMKDAIVKSYGHKGMDVIMRNYNAVDAGVEGVQEILIPSGWAEAQEEPTELSVKTERAELAQYVKDIMIPANAMRGDAIPVSKLMPGADGTLPQGTAAFEKRGIAVKVPAWNPNNCIQCNICSYVCPHACIRPIVMDADEVVSAPKGTKMRDMRGKGCEIYAYSMTVSVLDCTGCGSCVEACPAKTKALTMEPLSAQLDEQTVFDYGMEQVSQKELPFAKETVKGSQFQQPLFEFSGACAGCGETPYVKLVTQLFGDRMYIANATGCSSIWGGSAPSTPYTVNKEGRGPAWENSLFEDGAEFGYGMNLAVNARQTAAADLARSLAQKEDTPAAVTLCAQKWLNHRRETEGSRTTGQALAAALAKAISAGTGNQEELQALYNMRDMFGQKSVWAFGGDGWAYDIGYGGVDHVLASGENINILVLDTEVYSNTGGQASKATNTGAVAQFAAAGKAVQKKDLAAIAMQYGNVYVAQVAMGADYSQTLRALLEAESYPGTSIIIAYAPCISHGIKIGMNNTMLEMKAAVQAGYWHLFRYDPRRKEKGRNPFQLDSPAPIMDYQEFLTGEVRYSSLQLTFPERATELFARAEKEAQEKYARLVELSKPWEAKDA
;
A
#
# COMPACT_ATOMS: atom_id res chain seq x y z
N MET A 1 -34.51 22.54 -11.19
CA MET A 1 -33.86 23.31 -10.10
C MET A 1 -32.36 23.12 -10.23
N ALA A 2 -31.53 24.05 -9.75
CA ALA A 2 -30.08 23.86 -9.77
C ALA A 2 -29.69 22.71 -8.83
N ARG A 3 -28.85 21.78 -9.28
CA ARG A 3 -28.36 20.67 -8.47
C ARG A 3 -27.50 21.20 -7.32
N LYS A 4 -27.53 20.50 -6.18
CA LYS A 4 -26.70 20.88 -5.03
C LYS A 4 -25.22 20.66 -5.37
N ARG A 5 -24.40 21.69 -5.15
CA ARG A 5 -22.94 21.60 -5.27
C ARG A 5 -22.33 21.07 -3.97
N LYS A 6 -21.36 20.17 -4.08
CA LYS A 6 -20.58 19.63 -2.97
C LYS A 6 -19.16 19.36 -3.40
N THR A 7 -18.22 19.63 -2.50
CA THR A 7 -16.81 19.33 -2.72
C THR A 7 -16.52 17.87 -2.33
N MET A 8 -16.26 17.00 -3.31
CA MET A 8 -16.04 15.57 -3.11
C MET A 8 -15.10 14.95 -4.15
N ASP A 9 -14.63 13.73 -3.89
CA ASP A 9 -13.81 12.96 -4.81
C ASP A 9 -14.64 12.03 -5.72
N GLY A 10 -13.98 11.46 -6.74
CA GLY A 10 -14.60 10.52 -7.68
C GLY A 10 -15.20 9.30 -6.98
N ASN A 11 -14.52 8.72 -5.97
CA ASN A 11 -15.07 7.62 -5.19
C ASN A 11 -16.39 8.00 -4.49
N THR A 12 -16.46 9.16 -3.86
CA THR A 12 -17.68 9.65 -3.21
C THR A 12 -18.80 9.89 -4.22
N ALA A 13 -18.46 10.41 -5.41
CA ALA A 13 -19.42 10.60 -6.49
C ALA A 13 -20.00 9.26 -7.00
N ALA A 14 -19.15 8.27 -7.25
CA ALA A 14 -19.56 6.93 -7.67
C ALA A 14 -20.44 6.25 -6.60
N ALA A 15 -20.02 6.29 -5.34
CA ALA A 15 -20.78 5.74 -4.23
C ALA A 15 -22.16 6.41 -4.09
N HIS A 16 -22.23 7.74 -4.22
CA HIS A 16 -23.48 8.50 -4.12
C HIS A 16 -24.51 8.00 -5.13
N VAL A 17 -24.09 7.82 -6.38
CA VAL A 17 -24.97 7.36 -7.46
C VAL A 17 -25.29 5.88 -7.30
N ALA A 18 -24.28 5.04 -7.07
CA ALA A 18 -24.50 3.61 -6.90
C ALA A 18 -25.49 3.31 -5.78
N TYR A 19 -25.38 4.00 -4.64
CA TYR A 19 -26.28 3.84 -3.50
C TYR A 19 -27.75 4.12 -3.86
N ALA A 20 -28.02 5.05 -4.79
CA ALA A 20 -29.38 5.38 -5.21
C ALA A 20 -30.11 4.18 -5.84
N PHE A 21 -29.43 3.44 -6.72
CA PHE A 21 -29.98 2.35 -7.52
C PHE A 21 -29.90 0.97 -6.86
N THR A 22 -29.13 0.86 -5.78
CA THR A 22 -28.72 -0.44 -5.24
C THR A 22 -29.62 -0.90 -4.11
N GLU A 23 -29.99 -2.19 -4.09
CA GLU A 23 -30.60 -2.85 -2.93
C GLU A 23 -29.58 -3.65 -2.14
N VAL A 24 -28.64 -4.31 -2.83
CA VAL A 24 -27.58 -5.14 -2.24
C VAL A 24 -26.21 -4.70 -2.76
N ALA A 25 -25.23 -4.56 -1.88
CA ALA A 25 -23.84 -4.35 -2.25
C ALA A 25 -22.96 -5.44 -1.65
N ALA A 26 -22.44 -6.35 -2.48
CA ALA A 26 -21.46 -7.34 -2.06
C ALA A 26 -20.06 -6.81 -2.36
N ILE A 27 -19.21 -6.71 -1.34
CA ILE A 27 -17.98 -5.91 -1.38
C ILE A 27 -16.77 -6.67 -0.80
N TYR A 28 -15.59 -6.21 -1.19
CA TYR A 28 -14.31 -6.53 -0.58
C TYR A 28 -13.36 -5.31 -0.72
N PRO A 29 -12.51 -5.00 0.28
CA PRO A 29 -11.66 -3.82 0.20
C PRO A 29 -10.41 -4.02 -0.66
N ILE A 30 -10.20 -3.11 -1.60
CA ILE A 30 -8.96 -2.99 -2.36
C ILE A 30 -8.71 -1.52 -2.71
N THR A 31 -7.49 -1.02 -2.45
CA THR A 31 -7.11 0.33 -2.85
C THR A 31 -7.09 0.44 -4.39
N PRO A 32 -7.57 1.53 -5.01
CA PRO A 32 -8.17 2.73 -4.43
C PRO A 32 -9.72 2.73 -4.35
N SER A 33 -10.40 1.59 -4.48
CA SER A 33 -11.87 1.53 -4.53
C SER A 33 -12.54 1.48 -3.16
N SER A 34 -11.82 1.10 -2.09
CA SER A 34 -12.37 0.87 -0.74
C SER A 34 -13.28 1.99 -0.23
N VAL A 35 -12.97 3.25 -0.52
CA VAL A 35 -13.75 4.42 -0.08
C VAL A 35 -15.22 4.31 -0.52
N MET A 36 -15.50 3.77 -1.71
CA MET A 36 -16.88 3.61 -2.20
C MET A 36 -17.69 2.63 -1.32
N ALA A 37 -17.06 1.51 -0.97
CA ALA A 37 -17.65 0.49 -0.13
C ALA A 37 -17.83 1.02 1.31
N GLU A 38 -16.84 1.74 1.83
CA GLU A 38 -16.84 2.31 3.19
C GLU A 38 -17.97 3.33 3.36
N LEU A 39 -18.14 4.22 2.39
CA LEU A 39 -19.24 5.18 2.38
C LEU A 39 -20.60 4.49 2.28
N SER A 40 -20.71 3.43 1.47
CA SER A 40 -21.96 2.68 1.33
C SER A 40 -22.36 1.99 2.64
N ASP A 41 -21.40 1.35 3.34
CA ASP A 41 -21.63 0.77 4.66
C ASP A 41 -22.05 1.83 5.68
N LYS A 42 -21.29 2.93 5.74
CA LYS A 42 -21.57 4.05 6.65
C LYS A 42 -22.96 4.64 6.42
N TRP A 43 -23.32 4.95 5.18
CA TRP A 43 -24.63 5.54 4.87
C TRP A 43 -25.78 4.56 5.14
N SER A 44 -25.56 3.26 4.95
CA SER A 44 -26.52 2.23 5.37
C SER A 44 -26.72 2.23 6.89
N ALA A 45 -25.63 2.26 7.67
CA ALA A 45 -25.69 2.32 9.13
C ALA A 45 -26.37 3.60 9.65
N GLU A 46 -26.19 4.73 8.95
CA GLU A 46 -26.86 6.01 9.22
C GLU A 46 -28.32 6.04 8.76
N GLY A 47 -28.82 4.97 8.11
CA GLY A 47 -30.21 4.85 7.68
C GLY A 47 -30.56 5.62 6.40
N ARG A 48 -29.56 6.04 5.61
CA ARG A 48 -29.78 6.65 4.29
C ARG A 48 -30.63 5.73 3.43
N LYS A 49 -31.58 6.28 2.69
CA LYS A 49 -32.47 5.50 1.83
C LYS A 49 -32.01 5.59 0.37
N ASN A 50 -32.07 4.46 -0.34
CA ASN A 50 -31.98 4.38 -1.79
C ASN A 50 -33.31 4.83 -2.44
N MET A 51 -33.41 4.76 -3.78
CA MET A 51 -34.62 5.17 -4.51
C MET A 51 -35.86 4.30 -4.24
N PHE A 52 -35.68 3.16 -3.57
CA PHE A 52 -36.72 2.24 -3.11
C PHE A 52 -37.17 2.50 -1.67
N GLY A 53 -36.64 3.52 -1.00
CA GLY A 53 -36.99 3.85 0.37
C GLY A 53 -36.34 2.94 1.43
N GLN A 54 -35.31 2.18 1.07
CA GLN A 54 -34.62 1.23 1.95
C GLN A 54 -33.11 1.56 2.08
N PRO A 55 -32.47 1.26 3.21
CA PRO A 55 -31.00 1.26 3.29
C PRO A 55 -30.43 0.13 2.44
N VAL A 56 -29.28 0.36 1.82
CA VAL A 56 -28.57 -0.67 1.04
C VAL A 56 -28.12 -1.81 1.96
N LYS A 57 -28.38 -3.06 1.58
CA LYS A 57 -27.81 -4.22 2.28
C LYS A 57 -26.35 -4.42 1.85
N VAL A 58 -25.43 -3.91 2.65
CA VAL A 58 -23.98 -4.13 2.44
C VAL A 58 -23.54 -5.46 3.05
N SER A 59 -22.77 -6.25 2.30
CA SER A 59 -22.22 -7.54 2.73
C SER A 59 -20.75 -7.66 2.33
N VAL A 60 -19.88 -7.86 3.31
CA VAL A 60 -18.45 -8.10 3.08
C VAL A 60 -18.22 -9.59 2.85
N MET A 61 -17.53 -9.92 1.76
CA MET A 61 -17.14 -11.30 1.44
C MET A 61 -15.70 -11.59 1.86
N GLN A 62 -15.23 -12.83 1.68
CA GLN A 62 -13.86 -13.23 1.99
C GLN A 62 -12.84 -12.81 0.93
N SER A 63 -13.31 -12.49 -0.29
CA SER A 63 -12.51 -12.04 -1.44
C SER A 63 -13.43 -11.42 -2.48
N GLU A 64 -12.87 -10.73 -3.48
CA GLU A 64 -13.62 -10.23 -4.64
C GLU A 64 -14.23 -11.37 -5.47
N GLY A 65 -13.59 -12.55 -5.52
CA GLY A 65 -14.19 -13.74 -6.14
C GLY A 65 -15.49 -14.16 -5.44
N GLY A 66 -15.51 -14.12 -4.10
CA GLY A 66 -16.71 -14.31 -3.29
C GLY A 66 -17.74 -13.20 -3.50
N ALA A 67 -17.31 -11.94 -3.56
CA ALA A 67 -18.17 -10.80 -3.86
C ALA A 67 -18.84 -10.94 -5.22
N ALA A 68 -18.12 -11.35 -6.26
CA ALA A 68 -18.66 -11.55 -7.61
C ALA A 68 -19.72 -12.67 -7.65
N GLY A 69 -19.49 -13.77 -6.93
CA GLY A 69 -20.48 -14.84 -6.77
C GLY A 69 -21.74 -14.36 -6.04
N ALA A 70 -21.59 -13.56 -4.98
CA ALA A 70 -22.71 -12.97 -4.26
C ALA A 70 -23.49 -11.95 -5.12
N VAL A 71 -22.80 -11.13 -5.93
CA VAL A 71 -23.43 -10.24 -6.92
C VAL A 71 -24.27 -11.05 -7.90
N HIS A 72 -23.70 -12.11 -8.48
CA HIS A 72 -24.40 -12.98 -9.42
C HIS A 72 -25.63 -13.65 -8.80
N GLY A 73 -25.51 -14.19 -7.58
CA GLY A 73 -26.63 -14.80 -6.85
C GLY A 73 -27.75 -13.80 -6.56
N SER A 74 -27.40 -12.61 -6.06
CA SER A 74 -28.35 -11.54 -5.72
C SER A 74 -29.11 -11.01 -6.94
N LEU A 75 -28.41 -10.75 -8.07
CA LEU A 75 -29.05 -10.37 -9.33
C LEU A 75 -29.97 -11.47 -9.85
N THR A 76 -29.54 -12.73 -9.76
CA THR A 76 -30.35 -13.89 -10.22
C THR A 76 -31.63 -14.06 -9.39
N ALA A 77 -31.56 -13.76 -8.09
CA ALA A 77 -32.72 -13.72 -7.18
C ALA A 77 -33.54 -12.43 -7.31
N GLY A 78 -33.17 -11.55 -8.24
CA GLY A 78 -33.96 -10.39 -8.62
C GLY A 78 -33.70 -9.15 -7.80
N ALA A 79 -32.56 -8.96 -7.13
CA ALA A 79 -32.21 -7.70 -6.48
C ALA A 79 -31.17 -6.91 -7.31
N LEU A 80 -31.37 -5.60 -7.49
CA LEU A 80 -30.38 -4.73 -8.12
C LEU A 80 -29.15 -4.65 -7.23
N THR A 81 -28.03 -5.12 -7.76
CA THR A 81 -26.83 -5.37 -6.97
C THR A 81 -25.62 -4.70 -7.60
N THR A 82 -24.84 -3.99 -6.78
CA THR A 82 -23.60 -3.31 -7.18
C THR A 82 -22.40 -3.93 -6.45
N THR A 83 -21.19 -3.65 -6.97
CA THR A 83 -19.95 -3.87 -6.24
C THR A 83 -18.91 -2.80 -6.60
N PHE A 84 -17.83 -2.73 -5.82
CA PHE A 84 -16.73 -1.77 -5.95
C PHE A 84 -15.41 -2.55 -5.92
N THR A 85 -14.55 -2.38 -6.93
CA THR A 85 -13.30 -3.16 -7.04
C THR A 85 -12.24 -2.41 -7.86
N ALA A 86 -11.04 -2.99 -7.97
CA ALA A 86 -9.93 -2.52 -8.80
C ALA A 86 -8.90 -3.66 -8.99
N SER A 87 -8.03 -3.56 -9.99
CA SER A 87 -6.78 -4.36 -10.11
C SER A 87 -7.00 -5.87 -9.91
N GLN A 88 -6.22 -6.49 -9.02
CA GLN A 88 -6.30 -7.92 -8.68
C GLN A 88 -7.71 -8.34 -8.27
N GLY A 89 -8.41 -7.48 -7.54
CA GLY A 89 -9.78 -7.73 -7.13
C GLY A 89 -10.71 -7.90 -8.34
N LEU A 90 -10.54 -7.07 -9.37
CA LEU A 90 -11.32 -7.18 -10.60
C LEU A 90 -11.00 -8.48 -11.36
N LEU A 91 -9.73 -8.92 -11.39
CA LEU A 91 -9.34 -10.20 -12.00
C LEU A 91 -10.08 -11.37 -11.36
N LEU A 92 -10.21 -11.39 -10.03
CA LEU A 92 -10.94 -12.43 -9.31
C LEU A 92 -12.45 -12.44 -9.62
N MET A 93 -13.01 -11.34 -10.14
CA MET A 93 -14.42 -11.28 -10.53
C MET A 93 -14.69 -11.81 -11.96
N ILE A 94 -13.67 -11.88 -12.83
CA ILE A 94 -13.80 -12.24 -14.24
C ILE A 94 -14.65 -13.51 -14.48
N PRO A 95 -14.46 -14.63 -13.75
CA PRO A 95 -15.27 -15.83 -13.96
C PRO A 95 -16.77 -15.60 -13.79
N ASN A 96 -17.17 -14.80 -12.80
CA ASN A 96 -18.58 -14.47 -12.58
C ASN A 96 -19.07 -13.38 -13.53
N MET A 97 -18.21 -12.47 -14.02
CA MET A 97 -18.61 -11.48 -15.04
C MET A 97 -19.15 -12.17 -16.30
N TYR A 98 -18.49 -13.23 -16.80
CA TYR A 98 -19.02 -14.03 -17.91
C TYR A 98 -20.41 -14.61 -17.62
N LYS A 99 -20.68 -15.03 -16.37
CA LYS A 99 -21.99 -15.59 -15.98
C LYS A 99 -23.06 -14.51 -15.86
N ILE A 100 -22.72 -13.35 -15.30
CA ILE A 100 -23.64 -12.21 -15.13
C ILE A 100 -24.04 -11.64 -16.50
N ALA A 101 -23.06 -11.38 -17.37
CA ALA A 101 -23.31 -10.95 -18.75
C ALA A 101 -24.04 -12.04 -19.53
N GLY A 102 -23.61 -13.29 -19.40
CA GLY A 102 -24.23 -14.40 -20.12
C GLY A 102 -25.69 -14.67 -19.74
N SER A 103 -26.11 -14.22 -18.55
CA SER A 103 -27.48 -14.32 -18.06
C SER A 103 -28.30 -13.03 -18.25
N LEU A 104 -27.72 -12.00 -18.91
CA LEU A 104 -28.34 -10.69 -19.16
C LEU A 104 -28.92 -10.06 -17.89
N LEU A 105 -28.07 -9.95 -16.86
CA LEU A 105 -28.42 -9.40 -15.55
C LEU A 105 -27.94 -7.95 -15.42
N PRO A 106 -28.80 -7.02 -14.94
CA PRO A 106 -28.53 -5.58 -14.93
C PRO A 106 -27.68 -5.14 -13.72
N GLY A 107 -26.51 -5.77 -13.54
CA GLY A 107 -25.55 -5.40 -12.48
C GLY A 107 -24.62 -4.27 -12.92
N VAL A 108 -24.17 -3.44 -11.97
CA VAL A 108 -23.12 -2.44 -12.22
C VAL A 108 -21.93 -2.66 -11.29
N THR A 109 -20.74 -2.78 -11.89
CA THR A 109 -19.47 -2.83 -11.17
C THR A 109 -18.76 -1.50 -11.33
N HIS A 110 -18.54 -0.79 -10.23
CA HIS A 110 -17.80 0.48 -10.24
C HIS A 110 -16.31 0.22 -9.95
N VAL A 111 -15.44 0.65 -10.86
CA VAL A 111 -14.00 0.35 -10.83
C VAL A 111 -13.18 1.63 -10.79
N SER A 112 -12.37 1.78 -9.75
CA SER A 112 -11.29 2.76 -9.76
C SER A 112 -10.06 2.12 -10.41
N ALA A 113 -9.96 2.23 -11.75
CA ALA A 113 -9.04 1.47 -12.59
C ALA A 113 -7.58 1.60 -12.10
N ARG A 114 -6.92 0.46 -11.89
CA ARG A 114 -5.62 0.33 -11.23
C ARG A 114 -4.73 -0.70 -11.92
N ALA A 115 -3.44 -0.40 -11.93
CA ALA A 115 -2.37 -1.29 -12.38
C ALA A 115 -2.47 -2.71 -11.82
N LEU A 116 -2.27 -3.70 -12.69
CA LEU A 116 -2.05 -5.08 -12.28
C LEU A 116 -0.61 -5.29 -11.77
N ALA A 117 -0.48 -6.13 -10.74
CA ALA A 117 0.81 -6.63 -10.29
C ALA A 117 1.42 -7.50 -11.40
N THR A 118 2.62 -7.13 -11.87
CA THR A 118 3.36 -7.83 -12.93
C THR A 118 4.76 -8.17 -12.44
N HIS A 119 5.76 -7.35 -12.76
CA HIS A 119 7.10 -7.40 -12.15
C HIS A 119 7.11 -6.83 -10.73
N ALA A 120 6.12 -5.98 -10.41
CA ALA A 120 5.92 -5.38 -9.11
C ALA A 120 4.44 -5.05 -8.89
N LEU A 121 4.04 -4.92 -7.64
CA LEU A 121 2.74 -4.37 -7.25
C LEU A 121 2.71 -2.85 -7.49
N SER A 122 1.62 -2.35 -8.05
CA SER A 122 1.30 -0.92 -8.01
C SER A 122 -0.12 -0.71 -7.51
N ILE A 123 -0.29 0.22 -6.55
CA ILE A 123 -1.61 0.64 -6.08
C ILE A 123 -2.25 1.68 -7.00
N PHE A 124 -1.50 2.20 -7.96
CA PHE A 124 -1.81 3.40 -8.71
C PHE A 124 -2.56 3.12 -10.02
N GLY A 125 -3.14 4.17 -10.59
CA GLY A 125 -4.14 4.10 -11.65
C GLY A 125 -3.57 3.90 -13.05
N ASP A 126 -4.04 2.86 -13.71
CA ASP A 126 -3.98 2.65 -15.16
C ASP A 126 -5.13 1.70 -15.57
N HIS A 127 -5.27 1.36 -16.85
CA HIS A 127 -6.40 0.59 -17.38
C HIS A 127 -6.12 -0.92 -17.54
N SER A 128 -4.98 -1.44 -17.05
CA SER A 128 -4.63 -2.86 -17.25
C SER A 128 -5.67 -3.83 -16.69
N ASP A 129 -6.34 -3.47 -15.60
CA ASP A 129 -7.39 -4.26 -14.98
C ASP A 129 -8.69 -4.29 -15.81
N VAL A 130 -9.21 -3.12 -16.19
CA VAL A 130 -10.44 -3.03 -16.99
C VAL A 130 -10.24 -3.61 -18.39
N MET A 131 -9.04 -3.47 -18.98
CA MET A 131 -8.71 -4.06 -20.27
C MET A 131 -8.65 -5.59 -20.22
N SER A 132 -8.36 -6.17 -19.04
CA SER A 132 -8.45 -7.63 -18.82
C SER A 132 -9.88 -8.16 -18.80
N CYS A 133 -10.88 -7.27 -18.70
CA CYS A 133 -12.30 -7.62 -18.67
C CYS A 133 -13.02 -7.42 -20.02
N ARG A 134 -12.35 -6.91 -21.05
CA ARG A 134 -12.98 -6.48 -22.32
C ARG A 134 -13.71 -7.57 -23.10
N SER A 135 -13.41 -8.84 -22.81
CA SER A 135 -14.02 -10.03 -23.44
C SER A 135 -15.15 -10.67 -22.63
N THR A 136 -15.42 -10.19 -21.40
CA THR A 136 -16.40 -10.79 -20.49
C THR A 136 -17.86 -10.64 -20.94
N GLY A 137 -18.12 -9.74 -21.89
CA GLY A 137 -19.47 -9.33 -22.29
C GLY A 137 -20.08 -8.23 -21.43
N TYR A 138 -19.34 -7.63 -20.50
CA TYR A 138 -19.78 -6.40 -19.85
C TYR A 138 -19.72 -5.21 -20.82
N ALA A 139 -20.67 -4.30 -20.71
CA ALA A 139 -20.51 -2.96 -21.27
C ALA A 139 -19.49 -2.18 -20.44
N MET A 140 -18.70 -1.31 -21.06
CA MET A 140 -17.61 -0.58 -20.39
C MET A 140 -17.79 0.92 -20.63
N LEU A 141 -18.07 1.67 -19.57
CA LEU A 141 -18.33 3.10 -19.61
C LEU A 141 -17.29 3.86 -18.77
N CYS A 142 -16.55 4.76 -19.40
CA CYS A 142 -15.44 5.50 -18.80
C CYS A 142 -15.79 6.95 -18.45
N SER A 143 -15.37 7.37 -17.26
CA SER A 143 -15.50 8.76 -16.76
C SER A 143 -14.12 9.39 -16.55
N ALA A 144 -13.93 10.62 -17.02
CA ALA A 144 -12.64 11.32 -16.96
C ALA A 144 -12.40 12.06 -15.64
N ASN A 145 -13.44 12.57 -15.00
CA ASN A 145 -13.33 13.42 -13.80
C ASN A 145 -14.48 13.16 -12.80
N PRO A 146 -14.41 13.68 -11.56
CA PRO A 146 -15.44 13.44 -10.54
C PRO A 146 -16.87 13.85 -10.94
N GLN A 147 -17.05 14.86 -11.80
CA GLN A 147 -18.37 15.24 -12.31
C GLN A 147 -18.90 14.21 -13.30
N GLU A 148 -18.07 13.74 -14.23
CA GLU A 148 -18.46 12.66 -15.13
C GLU A 148 -18.75 11.35 -14.38
N VAL A 149 -18.02 11.06 -13.30
CA VAL A 149 -18.30 9.90 -12.44
C VAL A 149 -19.72 9.98 -11.83
N MET A 150 -20.17 11.17 -11.44
CA MET A 150 -21.53 11.43 -10.97
C MET A 150 -22.58 11.24 -12.09
N ASP A 151 -22.27 11.70 -13.30
CA ASP A 151 -23.25 11.77 -14.38
C ASP A 151 -23.33 10.47 -15.19
N LEU A 152 -22.19 9.95 -15.66
CA LEU A 152 -22.10 8.69 -16.40
C LEU A 152 -22.27 7.47 -15.50
N GLY A 153 -21.96 7.59 -14.20
CA GLY A 153 -22.31 6.56 -13.23
C GLY A 153 -23.82 6.32 -13.16
N ALA A 154 -24.64 7.36 -13.37
CA ALA A 154 -26.10 7.24 -13.42
C ALA A 154 -26.55 6.60 -14.73
N VAL A 155 -25.93 7.01 -15.86
CA VAL A 155 -26.15 6.39 -17.17
C VAL A 155 -25.89 4.88 -17.12
N ALA A 156 -24.80 4.44 -16.48
CA ALA A 156 -24.48 3.02 -16.37
C ALA A 156 -25.59 2.21 -15.68
N HIS A 157 -26.15 2.70 -14.57
CA HIS A 157 -27.25 2.02 -13.87
C HIS A 157 -28.54 2.04 -14.69
N LEU A 158 -28.90 3.18 -15.26
CA LEU A 158 -30.10 3.31 -16.07
C LEU A 158 -30.05 2.43 -17.33
N ALA A 159 -28.92 2.43 -18.04
CA ALA A 159 -28.69 1.62 -19.22
C ALA A 159 -28.57 0.12 -18.90
N ALA A 160 -28.00 -0.26 -17.74
CA ALA A 160 -28.01 -1.66 -17.31
C ALA A 160 -29.44 -2.18 -17.13
N ILE A 161 -30.31 -1.40 -16.47
CA ILE A 161 -31.72 -1.76 -16.26
C ILE A 161 -32.47 -1.83 -17.60
N GLY A 162 -32.38 -0.79 -18.43
CA GLY A 162 -33.11 -0.71 -19.71
C GLY A 162 -32.59 -1.69 -20.77
N GLY A 163 -31.27 -1.93 -20.82
CA GLY A 163 -30.60 -2.74 -21.84
C GLY A 163 -30.33 -4.19 -21.44
N ARG A 164 -30.49 -4.55 -20.15
CA ARG A 164 -30.21 -5.88 -19.55
C ARG A 164 -28.76 -6.35 -19.61
N VAL A 165 -27.84 -5.57 -20.17
CA VAL A 165 -26.42 -5.89 -20.20
C VAL A 165 -25.76 -5.27 -18.96
N PRO A 166 -24.93 -6.02 -18.20
CA PRO A 166 -24.25 -5.45 -17.05
C PRO A 166 -23.17 -4.43 -17.46
N PHE A 167 -22.93 -3.45 -16.60
CA PHE A 167 -21.97 -2.37 -16.85
C PHE A 167 -20.76 -2.46 -15.92
N LEU A 168 -19.59 -2.24 -16.49
CA LEU A 168 -18.37 -1.86 -15.81
C LEU A 168 -18.21 -0.35 -15.98
N HIS A 169 -18.55 0.41 -14.95
CA HIS A 169 -18.32 1.86 -14.93
C HIS A 169 -16.97 2.13 -14.27
N PHE A 170 -16.06 2.77 -15.00
CA PHE A 170 -14.70 2.94 -14.52
C PHE A 170 -14.16 4.36 -14.69
N PHE A 171 -13.21 4.68 -13.84
CA PHE A 171 -12.52 5.96 -13.78
C PHE A 171 -11.13 5.76 -13.17
N ASP A 172 -10.21 6.67 -13.46
CA ASP A 172 -8.79 6.43 -13.19
C ASP A 172 -8.50 6.44 -11.68
N GLY A 173 -7.91 5.34 -11.19
CA GLY A 173 -7.53 5.16 -9.80
C GLY A 173 -6.57 6.24 -9.33
N PHE A 174 -6.83 6.80 -8.15
CA PHE A 174 -6.21 8.03 -7.62
C PHE A 174 -6.50 9.28 -8.44
N ARG A 175 -6.10 9.30 -9.72
CA ARG A 175 -6.12 10.50 -10.58
C ARG A 175 -7.50 11.13 -10.70
N THR A 176 -8.55 10.30 -10.71
CA THR A 176 -9.96 10.72 -10.64
C THR A 176 -10.59 10.27 -9.32
N SER A 177 -10.29 9.04 -8.86
CA SER A 177 -10.96 8.46 -7.70
C SER A 177 -10.70 9.22 -6.38
N HIS A 178 -9.54 9.87 -6.25
CA HIS A 178 -9.11 10.64 -5.08
C HIS A 178 -8.91 12.13 -5.37
N GLU A 179 -9.14 12.56 -6.61
CA GLU A 179 -9.17 13.99 -6.95
C GLU A 179 -10.45 14.59 -6.40
N ILE A 180 -10.32 15.64 -5.58
CA ILE A 180 -11.45 16.37 -5.03
C ILE A 180 -11.78 17.52 -5.96
N LYS A 181 -13.04 17.60 -6.41
CA LYS A 181 -13.59 18.74 -7.15
C LYS A 181 -14.91 19.22 -6.53
N LYS A 182 -15.35 20.41 -6.93
CA LYS A 182 -16.74 20.87 -6.69
C LYS A 182 -17.65 20.20 -7.72
N VAL A 183 -18.49 19.28 -7.24
CA VAL A 183 -19.37 18.44 -8.08
C VAL A 183 -20.83 18.82 -7.83
N GLU A 184 -21.61 18.88 -8.91
CA GLU A 184 -23.06 18.98 -8.89
C GLU A 184 -23.69 17.59 -8.73
N VAL A 185 -24.48 17.43 -7.68
CA VAL A 185 -24.91 16.12 -7.16
C VAL A 185 -26.37 15.83 -7.52
N TRP A 186 -26.64 14.60 -7.95
CA TRP A 186 -28.01 14.14 -8.20
C TRP A 186 -28.85 14.01 -6.93
N ASP A 187 -30.11 14.44 -7.04
CA ASP A 187 -31.16 14.01 -6.12
C ASP A 187 -31.66 12.60 -6.51
N TYR A 188 -32.04 11.80 -5.51
CA TYR A 188 -32.43 10.40 -5.76
C TYR A 188 -33.80 10.27 -6.41
N ASP A 189 -34.73 11.20 -6.17
CA ASP A 189 -36.03 11.21 -6.85
C ASP A 189 -35.88 11.63 -8.31
N GLU A 190 -34.93 12.53 -8.62
CA GLU A 190 -34.59 12.87 -10.00
C GLU A 190 -34.02 11.66 -10.74
N LEU A 191 -33.09 10.91 -10.14
CA LEU A 191 -32.55 9.66 -10.72
C LEU A 191 -33.67 8.62 -10.92
N LYS A 192 -34.53 8.44 -9.92
CA LYS A 192 -35.69 7.54 -9.99
C LYS A 192 -36.61 7.88 -11.15
N SER A 193 -36.82 9.17 -11.43
CA SER A 193 -37.69 9.62 -12.53
C SER A 193 -37.18 9.24 -13.93
N MET A 194 -35.91 8.86 -14.06
CA MET A 194 -35.31 8.41 -15.32
C MET A 194 -35.32 6.88 -15.48
N VAL A 195 -35.65 6.11 -14.45
CA VAL A 195 -35.66 4.64 -14.48
C VAL A 195 -36.81 4.13 -15.35
N ASP A 196 -36.50 3.21 -16.26
CA ASP A 196 -37.52 2.40 -16.92
C ASP A 196 -38.10 1.38 -15.92
N MET A 197 -39.27 1.70 -15.39
CA MET A 197 -39.97 0.88 -14.40
C MET A 197 -40.47 -0.44 -14.99
N ASP A 198 -40.77 -0.50 -16.29
CA ASP A 198 -41.21 -1.73 -16.94
C ASP A 198 -40.03 -2.69 -17.12
N ALA A 199 -38.85 -2.18 -17.49
CA ALA A 199 -37.63 -2.97 -17.53
C ALA A 199 -37.25 -3.51 -16.15
N LEU A 200 -37.40 -2.70 -15.10
CA LEU A 200 -37.19 -3.11 -13.71
C LEU A 200 -38.18 -4.21 -13.29
N HIS A 201 -39.48 -4.04 -13.56
CA HIS A 201 -40.48 -5.07 -13.28
C HIS A 201 -40.20 -6.36 -14.04
N ALA A 202 -39.78 -6.26 -15.30
CA ALA A 202 -39.41 -7.41 -16.12
C ALA A 202 -38.16 -8.13 -15.58
N PHE A 203 -37.19 -7.40 -15.00
CA PHE A 203 -36.07 -8.00 -14.29
C PHE A 203 -36.53 -8.83 -13.09
N ARG A 204 -37.44 -8.28 -12.25
CA ARG A 204 -38.01 -8.99 -11.10
C ARG A 204 -38.81 -10.23 -11.52
N ALA A 205 -39.64 -10.11 -12.56
CA ALA A 205 -40.45 -11.22 -13.08
C ALA A 205 -39.58 -12.38 -13.62
N ARG A 206 -38.34 -12.10 -14.03
CA ARG A 206 -37.36 -13.11 -14.47
C ARG A 206 -36.50 -13.66 -13.34
N ALA A 207 -36.68 -13.25 -12.08
CA ALA A 207 -35.89 -13.76 -10.97
C ALA A 207 -36.13 -15.26 -10.73
N LEU A 208 -35.14 -15.96 -10.17
CA LEU A 208 -35.38 -17.30 -9.64
C LEU A 208 -36.31 -17.20 -8.42
N ASN A 209 -37.46 -17.86 -8.51
CA ASN A 209 -38.45 -17.91 -7.45
C ASN A 209 -39.16 -19.28 -7.49
N PRO A 210 -39.33 -19.99 -6.36
CA PRO A 210 -40.04 -21.27 -6.32
C PRO A 210 -41.51 -21.20 -6.74
N GLU A 211 -42.15 -20.03 -6.74
CA GLU A 211 -43.53 -19.84 -7.22
C GLU A 211 -43.64 -19.85 -8.76
N HIS A 212 -42.54 -19.57 -9.46
CA HIS A 212 -42.44 -19.64 -10.92
C HIS A 212 -41.04 -20.13 -11.34
N PRO A 213 -40.69 -21.38 -11.00
CA PRO A 213 -39.32 -21.86 -11.06
C PRO A 213 -38.85 -22.06 -12.50
N VAL A 214 -37.59 -21.72 -12.74
CA VAL A 214 -36.87 -21.98 -14.00
C VAL A 214 -35.47 -22.51 -13.70
N LEU A 215 -34.87 -23.21 -14.67
CA LEU A 215 -33.48 -23.65 -14.60
C LEU A 215 -32.57 -22.63 -15.30
N ARG A 216 -31.42 -22.30 -14.68
CA ARG A 216 -30.37 -21.46 -15.28
C ARG A 216 -29.00 -22.11 -15.08
N GLY A 217 -28.08 -21.84 -16.00
CA GLY A 217 -26.71 -22.34 -15.93
C GLY A 217 -26.56 -23.84 -16.21
N SER A 218 -27.39 -24.39 -17.11
CA SER A 218 -27.27 -25.77 -17.58
C SER A 218 -25.89 -26.06 -18.20
N ALA A 219 -25.49 -27.33 -18.19
CA ALA A 219 -24.46 -27.84 -19.09
C ALA A 219 -25.07 -28.06 -20.49
N GLN A 220 -24.38 -27.63 -21.55
CA GLN A 220 -24.85 -27.73 -22.93
C GLN A 220 -23.80 -28.42 -23.79
N ASN A 221 -24.26 -29.26 -24.72
CA ASN A 221 -23.42 -29.91 -25.71
C ASN A 221 -23.15 -28.96 -26.91
N PRO A 222 -22.23 -29.33 -27.83
CA PRO A 222 -21.93 -28.55 -29.02
C PRO A 222 -23.12 -28.34 -29.98
N ASP A 223 -24.18 -29.15 -29.85
CA ASP A 223 -25.38 -29.13 -30.70
C ASP A 223 -26.23 -27.87 -30.53
N ILE A 224 -26.21 -27.21 -29.36
CA ILE A 224 -26.97 -25.99 -29.09
C ILE A 224 -26.18 -24.86 -28.44
N PHE A 225 -25.01 -25.12 -27.85
CA PHE A 225 -24.27 -24.11 -27.09
C PHE A 225 -23.94 -22.87 -27.93
N PHE A 226 -23.48 -23.06 -29.17
CA PHE A 226 -23.13 -21.96 -30.06
C PHE A 226 -24.38 -21.13 -30.43
N GLN A 227 -25.46 -21.79 -30.82
CA GLN A 227 -26.70 -21.13 -31.22
C GLN A 227 -27.29 -20.31 -30.07
N VAL A 228 -27.31 -20.86 -28.85
CA VAL A 228 -27.78 -20.13 -27.65
C VAL A 228 -26.91 -18.91 -27.36
N ASN A 229 -25.59 -19.03 -27.52
CA ASN A 229 -24.64 -17.94 -27.30
C ASN A 229 -24.94 -16.72 -28.20
N GLU A 230 -25.27 -16.98 -29.48
CA GLU A 230 -25.60 -15.96 -30.50
C GLU A 230 -26.99 -15.32 -30.32
N THR A 231 -27.91 -15.94 -29.59
CA THR A 231 -29.25 -15.34 -29.32
C THR A 231 -29.18 -14.00 -28.58
N ARG A 232 -28.05 -13.73 -27.92
CA ARG A 232 -27.83 -12.52 -27.13
C ARG A 232 -27.40 -11.32 -27.97
N ASN A 233 -26.99 -11.51 -29.24
CA ASN A 233 -26.44 -10.45 -30.09
C ASN A 233 -27.38 -9.23 -30.17
N GLN A 234 -28.68 -9.47 -30.31
CA GLN A 234 -29.69 -8.40 -30.35
C GLN A 234 -29.64 -7.43 -29.15
N TYR A 235 -29.24 -7.89 -27.96
CA TYR A 235 -29.12 -7.04 -26.78
C TYR A 235 -27.86 -6.16 -26.85
N TYR A 236 -26.76 -6.70 -27.39
CA TYR A 236 -25.51 -5.95 -27.56
C TYR A 236 -25.58 -4.99 -28.75
N ASP A 237 -26.21 -5.39 -29.85
CA ASP A 237 -26.42 -4.55 -31.04
C ASP A 237 -27.31 -3.33 -30.72
N ALA A 238 -28.31 -3.51 -29.86
CA ALA A 238 -29.20 -2.43 -29.42
C ALA A 238 -28.59 -1.53 -28.33
N LEU A 239 -27.59 -2.02 -27.59
CA LEU A 239 -27.10 -1.34 -26.39
C LEU A 239 -26.53 0.07 -26.63
N PRO A 240 -25.77 0.35 -27.72
CA PRO A 240 -25.32 1.72 -28.01
C PRO A 240 -26.47 2.74 -28.04
N ALA A 241 -27.59 2.39 -28.67
CA ALA A 241 -28.77 3.27 -28.73
C ALA A 241 -29.43 3.45 -27.36
N VAL A 242 -29.47 2.40 -26.53
CA VAL A 242 -29.96 2.49 -25.15
C VAL A 242 -29.08 3.44 -24.32
N VAL A 243 -27.75 3.37 -24.48
CA VAL A 243 -26.83 4.28 -23.79
C VAL A 243 -27.02 5.72 -24.28
N GLU A 244 -27.17 5.93 -25.59
CA GLU A 244 -27.48 7.24 -26.17
C GLU A 244 -28.80 7.82 -25.62
N GLU A 245 -29.84 7.00 -25.45
CA GLU A 245 -31.11 7.42 -24.85
C GLU A 245 -30.91 7.95 -23.43
N TYR A 246 -30.19 7.20 -22.58
CA TYR A 246 -29.97 7.61 -21.19
C TYR A 246 -28.97 8.76 -21.04
N MET A 247 -27.95 8.83 -21.90
CA MET A 247 -27.13 10.05 -22.04
C MET A 247 -28.00 11.24 -22.45
N GLY A 248 -28.95 11.05 -23.37
CA GLY A 248 -29.92 12.06 -23.80
C GLY A 248 -30.81 12.56 -22.65
N LYS A 249 -31.33 11.66 -21.81
CA LYS A 249 -32.11 12.02 -20.61
C LYS A 249 -31.26 12.84 -19.63
N VAL A 250 -30.02 12.43 -19.38
CA VAL A 250 -29.07 13.18 -18.55
C VAL A 250 -28.77 14.55 -19.17
N ASN A 251 -28.46 14.60 -20.46
CA ASN A 251 -28.20 15.83 -21.21
C ASN A 251 -29.35 16.82 -21.14
N GLN A 252 -30.59 16.36 -21.30
CA GLN A 252 -31.79 17.21 -21.19
C GLN A 252 -31.93 17.83 -19.80
N ARG A 253 -31.54 17.11 -18.74
CA ARG A 253 -31.61 17.59 -17.35
C ARG A 253 -30.48 18.55 -17.02
N LEU A 254 -29.28 18.29 -17.52
CA LEU A 254 -28.06 19.00 -17.14
C LEU A 254 -27.67 20.13 -18.09
N GLY A 255 -28.19 20.13 -19.32
CA GLY A 255 -27.68 20.96 -20.41
C GLY A 255 -26.30 20.49 -20.91
N THR A 256 -25.91 19.24 -20.63
CA THR A 256 -24.68 18.62 -21.13
C THR A 256 -24.89 18.01 -22.52
N ASN A 257 -23.83 17.50 -23.13
CA ASN A 257 -23.89 16.81 -24.42
C ASN A 257 -23.02 15.54 -24.40
N TYR A 258 -23.21 14.67 -23.41
CA TYR A 258 -22.58 13.35 -23.40
C TYR A 258 -22.99 12.53 -24.61
N GLN A 259 -22.01 11.93 -25.27
CA GLN A 259 -22.17 11.01 -26.40
C GLN A 259 -21.28 9.79 -26.17
N LEU A 260 -21.47 8.72 -26.95
CA LEU A 260 -20.62 7.52 -26.84
C LEU A 260 -19.14 7.86 -27.10
N PHE A 261 -18.93 8.76 -28.07
CA PHE A 261 -17.65 9.37 -28.43
C PHE A 261 -17.86 10.88 -28.54
N ASN A 262 -17.19 11.66 -27.70
CA ASN A 262 -17.31 13.12 -27.74
C ASN A 262 -16.11 13.73 -28.47
N TYR A 263 -16.36 14.49 -29.54
CA TYR A 263 -15.33 15.30 -30.20
C TYR A 263 -15.16 16.67 -29.52
N TYR A 264 -13.91 17.12 -29.40
CA TYR A 264 -13.53 18.45 -28.93
C TYR A 264 -12.35 18.99 -29.75
N GLY A 265 -12.37 20.27 -30.11
CA GLY A 265 -11.29 20.93 -30.85
C GLY A 265 -11.75 21.57 -32.16
N ALA A 266 -10.80 21.81 -33.07
CA ALA A 266 -11.07 22.53 -34.32
C ALA A 266 -12.04 21.73 -35.21
N PRO A 267 -13.11 22.32 -35.77
CA PRO A 267 -14.03 21.60 -36.67
C PRO A 267 -13.35 21.04 -37.93
N ASP A 268 -12.23 21.65 -38.34
CA ASP A 268 -11.40 21.26 -39.48
C ASP A 268 -10.05 20.65 -39.05
N ALA A 269 -10.00 19.99 -37.88
CA ALA A 269 -8.78 19.36 -37.39
C ALA A 269 -8.19 18.35 -38.40
N GLU A 270 -6.86 18.40 -38.57
CA GLU A 270 -6.11 17.46 -39.40
C GLU A 270 -5.44 16.37 -38.55
N THR A 271 -5.17 16.65 -37.27
CA THR A 271 -4.63 15.68 -36.31
C THR A 271 -5.58 15.51 -35.13
N VAL A 272 -6.01 14.28 -34.88
CA VAL A 272 -6.99 13.97 -33.83
C VAL A 272 -6.42 12.96 -32.86
N MET A 273 -6.47 13.27 -31.57
CA MET A 273 -6.14 12.32 -30.51
C MET A 273 -7.39 11.49 -30.15
N VAL A 274 -7.25 10.19 -29.91
CA VAL A 274 -8.30 9.33 -29.38
C VAL A 274 -7.82 8.82 -28.02
N ALA A 275 -8.56 9.13 -26.96
CA ALA A 275 -8.15 8.80 -25.60
C ALA A 275 -9.35 8.50 -24.69
N MET A 276 -9.06 7.94 -23.53
CA MET A 276 -10.05 7.55 -22.53
C MET A 276 -9.58 7.86 -21.11
N GLY A 277 -10.51 8.16 -20.21
CA GLY A 277 -10.20 8.48 -18.81
C GLY A 277 -9.70 9.90 -18.61
N SER A 278 -8.97 10.13 -17.52
CA SER A 278 -8.65 11.47 -17.02
C SER A 278 -7.79 12.29 -17.98
N VAL A 279 -6.97 11.63 -18.81
CA VAL A 279 -6.10 12.30 -19.78
C VAL A 279 -6.90 13.18 -20.75
N CYS A 280 -8.17 12.85 -20.98
CA CYS A 280 -9.03 13.63 -21.86
C CYS A 280 -9.18 15.08 -21.38
N ASP A 281 -9.21 15.35 -20.08
CA ASP A 281 -9.32 16.72 -19.57
C ASP A 281 -8.01 17.50 -19.77
N ALA A 282 -6.85 16.89 -19.46
CA ALA A 282 -5.54 17.50 -19.74
C ALA A 282 -5.29 17.70 -21.25
N ALA A 283 -5.76 16.78 -22.09
CA ALA A 283 -5.64 16.88 -23.54
C ALA A 283 -6.51 18.01 -24.12
N GLU A 284 -7.67 18.31 -23.53
CA GLU A 284 -8.45 19.48 -23.94
C GLU A 284 -7.68 20.79 -23.72
N GLU A 285 -7.02 20.97 -22.57
CA GLU A 285 -6.22 22.17 -22.29
C GLU A 285 -5.07 22.32 -23.31
N VAL A 286 -4.45 21.21 -23.72
CA VAL A 286 -3.42 21.22 -24.78
C VAL A 286 -4.00 21.50 -26.16
N VAL A 287 -5.18 20.95 -26.48
CA VAL A 287 -5.90 21.25 -27.73
C VAL A 287 -6.26 22.74 -27.80
N ASP A 288 -6.75 23.33 -26.71
CA ASP A 288 -7.06 24.75 -26.63
C ASP A 288 -5.80 25.60 -26.86
N TYR A 289 -4.69 25.23 -26.21
CA TYR A 289 -3.39 25.88 -26.40
C TYR A 289 -2.90 25.85 -27.85
N MET A 290 -2.97 24.69 -28.52
CA MET A 290 -2.52 24.52 -29.90
C MET A 290 -3.45 25.23 -30.90
N ASN A 291 -4.77 25.10 -30.72
CA ASN A 291 -5.75 25.77 -31.59
C ASN A 291 -5.70 27.29 -31.46
N ALA A 292 -5.42 27.83 -30.26
CA ALA A 292 -5.18 29.27 -30.06
C ALA A 292 -3.96 29.78 -30.86
N LYS A 293 -3.02 28.90 -31.21
CA LYS A 293 -1.87 29.20 -32.11
C LYS A 293 -2.18 28.96 -33.59
N GLY A 294 -3.43 28.66 -33.94
CA GLY A 294 -3.88 28.42 -35.32
C GLY A 294 -3.62 27.01 -35.83
N GLU A 295 -3.24 26.08 -34.96
CA GLU A 295 -3.12 24.67 -35.33
C GLU A 295 -4.50 24.01 -35.45
N LYS A 296 -4.54 22.91 -36.22
CA LYS A 296 -5.78 22.19 -36.53
C LYS A 296 -5.79 20.85 -35.80
N VAL A 297 -6.00 20.89 -34.49
CA VAL A 297 -6.00 19.68 -33.65
C VAL A 297 -7.34 19.46 -32.93
N GLY A 298 -7.61 18.20 -32.63
CA GLY A 298 -8.79 17.79 -31.90
C GLY A 298 -8.58 16.53 -31.06
N LEU A 299 -9.61 16.18 -30.30
CA LEU A 299 -9.66 15.07 -29.36
C LEU A 299 -11.02 14.37 -29.49
N VAL A 300 -11.00 13.05 -29.59
CA VAL A 300 -12.15 12.18 -29.37
C VAL A 300 -12.01 11.52 -28.00
N LYS A 301 -12.95 11.85 -27.11
CA LYS A 301 -13.08 11.23 -25.79
C LYS A 301 -13.97 9.99 -25.90
N VAL A 302 -13.40 8.82 -25.62
CA VAL A 302 -14.13 7.56 -25.60
C VAL A 302 -14.88 7.43 -24.27
N ARG A 303 -16.22 7.39 -24.32
CA ARG A 303 -17.06 7.17 -23.13
C ARG A 303 -17.50 5.72 -23.06
N LEU A 304 -18.22 5.25 -24.08
CA LEU A 304 -18.60 3.85 -24.19
C LEU A 304 -17.52 3.09 -24.98
N TYR A 305 -16.66 2.38 -24.26
CA TYR A 305 -15.62 1.55 -24.86
C TYR A 305 -16.15 0.20 -25.34
N ARG A 306 -17.13 -0.37 -24.62
CA ARG A 306 -17.82 -1.62 -25.00
C ARG A 306 -19.32 -1.50 -24.79
N PRO A 307 -20.15 -1.95 -25.75
CA PRO A 307 -19.82 -2.29 -27.13
C PRO A 307 -19.18 -1.10 -27.87
N PHE A 308 -18.21 -1.38 -28.74
CA PHE A 308 -17.54 -0.32 -29.53
C PHE A 308 -18.40 0.00 -30.75
N ALA A 309 -19.15 1.11 -30.69
CA ALA A 309 -20.05 1.52 -31.78
C ALA A 309 -19.27 2.20 -32.91
N THR A 310 -18.78 1.40 -33.86
CA THR A 310 -17.90 1.84 -34.97
C THR A 310 -18.47 3.00 -35.78
N ASP A 311 -19.77 2.94 -36.13
CA ASP A 311 -20.44 3.99 -36.89
C ASP A 311 -20.47 5.33 -36.13
N ARG A 312 -20.71 5.29 -34.82
CA ARG A 312 -20.69 6.46 -33.94
C ARG A 312 -19.29 7.01 -33.72
N PHE A 313 -18.29 6.14 -33.62
CA PHE A 313 -16.89 6.54 -33.55
C PHE A 313 -16.45 7.28 -34.82
N VAL A 314 -16.71 6.70 -36.00
CA VAL A 314 -16.38 7.31 -37.29
C VAL A 314 -17.09 8.65 -37.47
N ALA A 315 -18.36 8.75 -37.05
CA ALA A 315 -19.12 10.00 -37.10
C ALA A 315 -18.58 11.11 -36.17
N ALA A 316 -17.86 10.74 -35.11
CA ALA A 316 -17.23 11.71 -34.20
C ALA A 316 -15.92 12.30 -34.78
N LEU A 317 -15.34 11.70 -35.82
CA LEU A 317 -14.12 12.21 -36.45
C LEU A 317 -14.43 13.32 -37.47
N PRO A 318 -13.73 14.46 -37.43
CA PRO A 318 -13.79 15.46 -38.49
C PRO A 318 -13.38 14.85 -39.83
N ALA A 319 -14.11 15.16 -40.90
CA ALA A 319 -13.81 14.67 -42.25
C ALA A 319 -12.40 15.06 -42.76
N THR A 320 -11.77 16.06 -42.14
CA THR A 320 -10.43 16.54 -42.43
C THR A 320 -9.31 15.79 -41.71
N ALA A 321 -9.64 14.85 -40.81
CA ALA A 321 -8.64 14.13 -40.03
C ALA A 321 -7.75 13.26 -40.92
N LYS A 322 -6.44 13.50 -40.88
CA LYS A 322 -5.40 12.78 -41.64
C LYS A 322 -4.46 12.00 -40.73
N ASN A 323 -4.25 12.47 -39.50
CA ASN A 323 -3.40 11.84 -38.51
C ASN A 323 -4.22 11.51 -37.26
N ILE A 324 -4.14 10.28 -36.78
CA ILE A 324 -4.87 9.81 -35.61
C ILE A 324 -3.86 9.29 -34.58
N VAL A 325 -3.87 9.88 -33.39
CA VAL A 325 -2.99 9.52 -32.27
C VAL A 325 -3.82 8.82 -31.20
N VAL A 326 -3.64 7.52 -31.03
CA VAL A 326 -4.40 6.74 -30.04
C VAL A 326 -3.57 6.59 -28.76
N MET A 327 -4.16 6.95 -27.62
CA MET A 327 -3.50 6.93 -26.32
C MET A 327 -4.09 5.83 -25.44
N ASP A 328 -3.29 4.81 -25.12
CA ASP A 328 -3.66 3.70 -24.25
C ASP A 328 -2.98 3.82 -22.89
N ARG A 329 -3.79 3.67 -21.83
CA ARG A 329 -3.31 3.67 -20.44
C ARG A 329 -3.04 2.25 -19.94
N CYS A 330 -2.49 1.38 -20.76
CA CYS A 330 -2.11 0.02 -20.37
C CYS A 330 -0.92 -0.48 -21.21
N LYS A 331 -0.42 -1.68 -20.92
CA LYS A 331 0.59 -2.35 -21.72
C LYS A 331 0.23 -3.83 -21.86
N GLU A 332 0.16 -4.32 -23.09
CA GLU A 332 0.02 -5.75 -23.41
C GLU A 332 1.32 -6.25 -24.06
N PRO A 333 2.29 -6.81 -23.31
CA PRO A 333 3.63 -7.08 -23.83
C PRO A 333 3.69 -8.03 -25.04
N SER A 334 2.75 -8.97 -25.14
CA SER A 334 2.67 -9.95 -26.23
C SER A 334 1.78 -9.50 -27.39
N SER A 335 1.16 -8.32 -27.31
CA SER A 335 0.23 -7.82 -28.32
C SER A 335 0.97 -7.07 -29.44
N ILE A 336 0.35 -7.03 -30.62
CA ILE A 336 0.78 -6.19 -31.74
C ILE A 336 0.46 -4.70 -31.53
N GLY A 337 -0.40 -4.39 -30.54
CA GLY A 337 -0.75 -3.03 -30.13
C GLY A 337 -1.72 -3.04 -28.94
N GLU A 338 -1.87 -1.92 -28.26
CA GLU A 338 -2.76 -1.80 -27.11
C GLU A 338 -4.26 -1.81 -27.51
N PRO A 339 -5.20 -2.15 -26.59
CA PRO A 339 -6.58 -2.44 -26.93
C PRO A 339 -7.34 -1.33 -27.65
N LEU A 340 -7.24 -0.07 -27.19
CA LEU A 340 -7.95 1.03 -27.83
C LEU A 340 -7.37 1.32 -29.23
N TYR A 341 -6.04 1.29 -29.36
CA TYR A 341 -5.37 1.36 -30.66
C TYR A 341 -5.88 0.30 -31.65
N LEU A 342 -5.97 -0.97 -31.22
CA LEU A 342 -6.45 -2.04 -32.10
C LEU A 342 -7.92 -1.87 -32.51
N ASP A 343 -8.77 -1.43 -31.59
CA ASP A 343 -10.19 -1.16 -31.89
C ASP A 343 -10.33 0.00 -32.89
N VAL A 344 -9.53 1.06 -32.73
CA VAL A 344 -9.51 2.20 -33.67
C VAL A 344 -9.04 1.75 -35.06
N VAL A 345 -7.96 0.97 -35.15
CA VAL A 345 -7.48 0.43 -36.44
C VAL A 345 -8.56 -0.40 -37.12
N ALA A 346 -9.24 -1.28 -36.37
CA ALA A 346 -10.31 -2.11 -36.90
C ALA A 346 -11.54 -1.28 -37.32
N ALA A 347 -11.91 -0.28 -36.53
CA ALA A 347 -13.08 0.58 -36.76
C ALA A 347 -12.95 1.45 -38.01
N LEU A 348 -11.73 1.86 -38.38
CA LEU A 348 -11.48 2.73 -39.54
C LEU A 348 -11.31 1.96 -40.84
N ALA A 349 -11.12 0.64 -40.79
CA ALA A 349 -11.00 -0.18 -41.98
C ALA A 349 -12.26 -0.09 -42.87
N GLY A 350 -12.07 0.20 -44.16
CA GLY A 350 -13.19 0.36 -45.11
C GLY A 350 -13.97 1.68 -44.98
N THR A 351 -13.51 2.62 -44.16
CA THR A 351 -14.10 3.97 -44.01
C THR A 351 -13.29 5.01 -44.82
N PRO A 352 -13.77 6.26 -44.99
CA PRO A 352 -12.97 7.33 -45.60
C PRO A 352 -11.64 7.63 -44.89
N PHE A 353 -11.48 7.18 -43.64
CA PHE A 353 -10.27 7.36 -42.84
C PHE A 353 -9.29 6.18 -42.94
N ALA A 354 -9.54 5.17 -43.80
CA ALA A 354 -8.67 4.00 -43.93
C ALA A 354 -7.21 4.35 -44.30
N GLU A 355 -7.01 5.48 -45.00
CA GLU A 355 -5.69 6.00 -45.38
C GLU A 355 -5.10 6.98 -44.35
N ALA A 356 -5.80 7.26 -43.25
CA ALA A 356 -5.28 8.12 -42.19
C ALA A 356 -4.06 7.47 -41.53
N LYS A 357 -3.07 8.27 -41.16
CA LYS A 357 -1.88 7.81 -40.43
C LYS A 357 -2.24 7.61 -38.97
N ILE A 358 -2.34 6.34 -38.54
CA ILE A 358 -2.68 5.97 -37.17
C ILE A 358 -1.40 5.60 -36.40
N VAL A 359 -1.22 6.17 -35.21
CA VAL A 359 -0.09 5.85 -34.30
C VAL A 359 -0.61 5.57 -32.90
N GLY A 360 0.01 4.62 -32.20
CA GLY A 360 -0.36 4.21 -30.84
C GLY A 360 0.67 4.65 -29.81
N GLY A 361 0.21 5.21 -28.69
CA GLY A 361 1.03 5.69 -27.60
C GLY A 361 0.60 5.13 -26.26
N ARG A 362 1.56 4.82 -25.39
CA ARG A 362 1.31 4.45 -24.00
C ARG A 362 1.62 5.61 -23.06
N TYR A 363 0.80 5.78 -22.03
CA TYR A 363 0.99 6.82 -21.02
C TYR A 363 0.50 6.36 -19.65
N GLY A 364 0.87 7.10 -18.60
CA GLY A 364 0.15 7.07 -17.32
C GLY A 364 0.13 5.74 -16.55
N LEU A 365 0.98 4.76 -16.90
CA LEU A 365 1.04 3.46 -16.23
C LEU A 365 1.42 3.64 -14.76
N GLY A 366 0.69 2.99 -13.85
CA GLY A 366 0.88 3.16 -12.41
C GLY A 366 0.82 4.62 -11.95
N SER A 367 -0.10 5.44 -12.48
CA SER A 367 -0.19 6.89 -12.25
C SER A 367 1.07 7.71 -12.55
N LYS A 368 1.90 7.30 -13.52
CA LYS A 368 2.92 8.20 -14.08
C LYS A 368 2.27 9.54 -14.47
N ASP A 369 2.84 10.65 -14.01
CA ASP A 369 2.26 11.96 -14.33
C ASP A 369 2.31 12.20 -15.84
N THR A 370 1.18 12.66 -16.40
CA THR A 370 1.02 12.87 -17.83
C THR A 370 0.89 14.36 -18.07
N THR A 371 2.03 15.01 -18.32
CA THR A 371 2.13 16.47 -18.37
C THR A 371 1.58 17.03 -19.69
N PRO A 372 1.17 18.32 -19.72
CA PRO A 372 0.83 19.01 -20.96
C PRO A 372 1.91 18.89 -22.04
N GLY A 373 3.19 18.97 -21.68
CA GLY A 373 4.32 18.78 -22.59
C GLY A 373 4.39 17.38 -23.19
N GLY A 374 4.11 16.33 -22.40
CA GLY A 374 4.03 14.96 -22.90
C GLY A 374 2.90 14.75 -23.91
N ILE A 375 1.73 15.31 -23.63
CA ILE A 375 0.57 15.28 -24.55
C ILE A 375 0.86 16.06 -25.83
N LEU A 376 1.47 17.24 -25.71
CA LEU A 376 1.92 18.04 -26.84
C LEU A 376 2.90 17.25 -27.73
N SER A 377 3.87 16.56 -27.14
CA SER A 377 4.80 15.70 -27.88
C SER A 377 4.09 14.58 -28.64
N ALA A 378 2.99 14.02 -28.10
CA ALA A 378 2.19 13.02 -28.81
C ALA A 378 1.50 13.60 -30.07
N PHE A 379 0.93 14.81 -29.98
CA PHE A 379 0.40 15.52 -31.15
C PHE A 379 1.48 15.79 -32.19
N ARG A 380 2.64 16.30 -31.77
CA ARG A 380 3.79 16.56 -32.64
C ARG A 380 4.28 15.30 -33.34
N ASN A 381 4.35 14.17 -32.63
CA ASN A 381 4.68 12.88 -33.22
C ASN A 381 3.65 12.50 -34.30
N GLY A 382 2.36 12.63 -34.03
CA GLY A 382 1.29 12.41 -35.02
C GLY A 382 1.41 13.31 -36.26
N GLN A 383 1.86 14.55 -36.10
CA GLN A 383 2.09 15.50 -37.19
C GLN A 383 3.37 15.22 -38.00
N SER A 384 4.34 14.47 -37.45
CA SER A 384 5.61 14.14 -38.10
C SER A 384 5.44 13.24 -39.33
N ASP A 385 6.28 13.43 -40.35
CA ASP A 385 6.34 12.54 -41.53
C ASP A 385 6.80 11.12 -41.16
N GLN A 386 7.62 10.99 -40.12
CA GLN A 386 8.14 9.71 -39.61
C GLN A 386 7.81 9.56 -38.12
N PRO A 387 6.56 9.24 -37.78
CA PRO A 387 6.18 9.09 -36.39
C PRO A 387 6.77 7.82 -35.76
N VAL A 388 7.11 7.89 -34.48
CA VAL A 388 7.32 6.70 -33.65
C VAL A 388 5.95 6.04 -33.45
N ARG A 389 5.76 4.83 -33.98
CA ARG A 389 4.43 4.19 -34.05
C ARG A 389 3.90 3.60 -32.73
N SER A 390 4.79 3.11 -31.86
CA SER A 390 4.44 2.50 -30.56
C SER A 390 5.18 3.23 -29.44
N PHE A 391 4.85 4.51 -29.28
CA PHE A 391 5.61 5.43 -28.45
C PHE A 391 5.21 5.37 -26.97
N THR A 392 5.99 6.02 -26.12
CA THR A 392 5.69 6.32 -24.72
C THR A 392 5.91 7.80 -24.44
N ILE A 393 5.20 8.36 -23.46
CA ILE A 393 5.43 9.75 -22.99
C ILE A 393 5.77 9.79 -21.51
N ASN A 394 6.42 10.87 -21.06
CA ASN A 394 6.77 11.14 -19.66
C ASN A 394 7.69 10.10 -18.99
N ILE A 395 8.47 9.35 -19.79
CA ILE A 395 9.57 8.50 -19.33
C ILE A 395 10.78 8.73 -20.24
N ASN A 396 11.99 8.34 -19.79
CA ASN A 396 13.17 8.27 -20.64
C ASN A 396 13.48 6.81 -20.98
N ASP A 397 13.04 6.36 -22.15
CA ASP A 397 13.36 5.03 -22.70
C ASP A 397 14.55 5.13 -23.65
N ASP A 398 15.74 5.13 -23.06
CA ASP A 398 17.03 5.11 -23.74
C ASP A 398 17.48 3.70 -24.16
N VAL A 399 16.62 2.69 -24.04
CA VAL A 399 16.89 1.30 -24.42
C VAL A 399 16.17 0.93 -25.72
N THR A 400 14.85 1.15 -25.78
CA THR A 400 14.06 0.85 -26.99
C THR A 400 13.70 2.08 -27.79
N HIS A 401 14.08 3.28 -27.32
CA HIS A 401 13.91 4.56 -27.98
C HIS A 401 12.47 4.85 -28.39
N ARG A 402 11.50 4.37 -27.59
CA ARG A 402 10.07 4.61 -27.82
C ARG A 402 9.56 5.87 -27.14
N SER A 403 10.29 6.41 -26.17
CA SER A 403 9.88 7.64 -25.47
C SER A 403 10.02 8.86 -26.36
N LEU A 404 8.97 9.69 -26.42
CA LEU A 404 9.02 10.98 -27.10
C LEU A 404 9.69 12.04 -26.20
N PRO A 405 10.59 12.87 -26.75
CA PRO A 405 11.20 13.97 -25.99
C PRO A 405 10.16 15.05 -25.69
N ILE A 406 10.25 15.68 -24.51
CA ILE A 406 9.48 16.87 -24.16
C ILE A 406 10.33 18.08 -24.52
N LEU A 407 9.99 18.75 -25.63
CA LEU A 407 10.71 19.94 -26.13
C LEU A 407 10.13 21.25 -25.58
N GLU A 408 8.88 21.20 -25.13
CA GLU A 408 8.12 22.35 -24.63
C GLU A 408 7.20 21.86 -23.50
N GLU A 409 7.13 22.60 -22.39
CA GLU A 409 6.23 22.34 -21.26
C GLU A 409 5.37 23.58 -21.00
N PRO A 410 4.27 23.75 -21.75
CA PRO A 410 3.44 24.95 -21.70
C PRO A 410 2.69 25.09 -20.37
N ASP A 411 2.40 26.33 -19.93
CA ASP A 411 1.39 26.56 -18.89
C ASP A 411 0.04 26.68 -19.58
N VAL A 412 -0.76 25.62 -19.49
CA VAL A 412 -2.07 25.51 -20.17
C VAL A 412 -3.24 25.76 -19.22
N ALA A 413 -2.97 26.11 -17.95
CA ALA A 413 -4.03 26.45 -17.02
C ALA A 413 -4.69 27.78 -17.39
N ASP A 414 -6.00 27.86 -17.22
CA ASP A 414 -6.77 29.09 -17.46
C ASP A 414 -6.20 30.29 -16.71
N GLU A 415 -6.20 31.45 -17.37
CA GLU A 415 -5.77 32.71 -16.77
C GLU A 415 -6.57 33.01 -15.49
N GLY A 416 -5.87 33.35 -14.41
CA GLY A 416 -6.45 33.59 -13.09
C GLY A 416 -6.65 32.34 -12.23
N THR A 417 -6.22 31.16 -12.69
CA THR A 417 -6.14 29.96 -11.83
C THR A 417 -4.97 30.09 -10.85
N ILE A 418 -5.27 30.02 -9.55
CA ILE A 418 -4.28 30.00 -8.49
C ILE A 418 -3.89 28.55 -8.22
N ALA A 419 -2.61 28.21 -8.39
CA ALA A 419 -2.06 26.89 -8.13
C ALA A 419 -1.18 26.90 -6.86
N CYS A 420 -1.38 25.93 -5.97
CA CYS A 420 -0.65 25.81 -4.71
C CYS A 420 -0.05 24.41 -4.53
N LYS A 421 1.13 24.33 -3.90
CA LYS A 421 1.81 23.07 -3.56
C LYS A 421 2.21 23.06 -2.07
N PHE A 422 1.98 21.96 -1.37
CA PHE A 422 2.30 21.84 0.05
C PHE A 422 3.08 20.56 0.31
N TRP A 423 4.26 20.69 0.89
CA TRP A 423 5.14 19.60 1.29
C TRP A 423 4.98 19.36 2.79
N GLY A 424 4.48 18.18 3.17
CA GLY A 424 4.24 17.79 4.56
C GLY A 424 4.69 16.37 4.86
N LEU A 425 4.74 16.02 6.14
CA LEU A 425 5.14 14.71 6.64
C LEU A 425 3.91 13.83 6.92
N GLY A 426 3.91 12.57 6.49
CA GLY A 426 2.84 11.62 6.76
C GLY A 426 2.55 11.50 8.27
N GLY A 427 1.42 12.06 8.70
CA GLY A 427 0.99 12.11 10.11
C GLY A 427 0.98 13.51 10.75
N ASP A 428 1.50 14.54 10.06
CA ASP A 428 1.57 15.93 10.58
C ASP A 428 0.24 16.70 10.50
N GLY A 429 -0.71 16.22 9.70
CA GLY A 429 -2.02 16.83 9.49
C GLY A 429 -2.14 17.77 8.28
N THR A 430 -1.10 17.93 7.47
CA THR A 430 -1.05 18.80 6.27
C THR A 430 -2.13 18.43 5.25
N VAL A 431 -2.22 17.17 4.86
CA VAL A 431 -3.26 16.68 3.93
C VAL A 431 -4.67 16.95 4.48
N GLY A 432 -4.87 16.75 5.79
CA GLY A 432 -6.16 17.00 6.44
C GLY A 432 -6.54 18.48 6.41
N ALA A 433 -5.59 19.36 6.70
CA ALA A 433 -5.77 20.81 6.60
C ALA A 433 -6.10 21.23 5.16
N ASN A 434 -5.37 20.71 4.16
CA ASN A 434 -5.62 21.03 2.75
C ASN A 434 -6.99 20.54 2.25
N LYS A 435 -7.42 19.34 2.65
CA LYS A 435 -8.80 18.86 2.38
C LYS A 435 -9.85 19.77 3.02
N ASN A 436 -9.57 20.30 4.20
CA ASN A 436 -10.45 21.25 4.88
C ASN A 436 -10.46 22.62 4.18
N SER A 437 -9.30 23.17 3.81
CA SER A 437 -9.19 24.43 3.06
C SER A 437 -9.96 24.37 1.73
N ILE A 438 -9.85 23.26 1.01
CA ILE A 438 -10.57 23.04 -0.25
C ILE A 438 -12.08 23.03 -0.04
N LYS A 439 -12.58 22.45 1.06
CA LYS A 439 -14.00 22.50 1.41
C LYS A 439 -14.43 23.91 1.82
N ILE A 440 -13.63 24.61 2.63
CA ILE A 440 -13.93 25.99 3.02
C ILE A 440 -14.09 26.87 1.77
N ILE A 441 -13.13 26.82 0.85
CA ILE A 441 -13.14 27.64 -0.36
C ILE A 441 -14.27 27.19 -1.30
N GLY A 442 -14.41 25.87 -1.54
CA GLY A 442 -15.40 25.33 -2.46
C GLY A 442 -16.84 25.52 -2.01
N ASP A 443 -17.11 25.42 -0.70
CA ASP A 443 -18.47 25.48 -0.15
C ASP A 443 -18.91 26.92 0.18
N ASN A 444 -17.99 27.88 0.36
CA ASN A 444 -18.30 29.27 0.71
C ASN A 444 -18.02 30.30 -0.39
N THR A 445 -17.50 29.88 -1.55
CA THR A 445 -17.27 30.77 -2.71
C THR A 445 -17.83 30.19 -3.99
N ASP A 446 -17.91 30.99 -5.06
CA ASP A 446 -18.30 30.53 -6.39
C ASP A 446 -17.13 29.90 -7.19
N MET A 447 -15.92 29.88 -6.64
CA MET A 447 -14.76 29.30 -7.31
C MET A 447 -14.94 27.79 -7.53
N GLN A 448 -14.38 27.32 -8.63
CA GLN A 448 -14.07 25.92 -8.85
C GLN A 448 -12.81 25.58 -8.07
N VAL A 449 -12.80 24.38 -7.48
CA VAL A 449 -11.69 23.90 -6.66
C VAL A 449 -11.25 22.54 -7.15
N GLN A 450 -9.96 22.29 -7.05
CA GLN A 450 -9.34 21.00 -7.32
C GLN A 450 -8.31 20.70 -6.23
N ALA A 451 -8.29 19.47 -5.73
CA ALA A 451 -7.16 18.98 -4.94
C ALA A 451 -6.79 17.55 -5.28
N TYR A 452 -5.49 17.31 -5.32
CA TYR A 452 -4.87 16.00 -5.47
C TYR A 452 -3.75 15.84 -4.43
N PHE A 453 -3.58 14.63 -3.91
CA PHE A 453 -2.62 14.34 -2.86
C PHE A 453 -1.73 13.18 -3.27
N GLN A 454 -0.43 13.45 -3.38
CA GLN A 454 0.60 12.45 -3.60
C GLN A 454 1.10 11.96 -2.24
N TYR A 455 1.07 10.64 -2.04
CA TYR A 455 1.53 9.97 -0.83
C TYR A 455 2.73 9.09 -1.12
N ASP A 456 3.61 8.95 -0.14
CA ASP A 456 4.66 7.94 -0.10
C ASP A 456 4.07 6.54 0.19
N SER A 457 4.76 5.50 -0.27
CA SER A 457 4.53 4.10 0.09
C SER A 457 4.73 3.81 1.59
N LYS A 458 5.56 4.62 2.25
CA LYS A 458 5.82 4.51 3.70
C LYS A 458 4.57 4.87 4.49
N LYS A 459 4.07 3.90 5.28
CA LYS A 459 2.80 4.03 6.04
C LYS A 459 2.81 5.19 7.06
N SER A 460 3.97 5.58 7.59
CA SER A 460 4.11 6.74 8.46
C SER A 460 5.46 7.43 8.28
N GLY A 461 5.46 8.76 8.40
CA GLY A 461 6.67 9.58 8.25
C GLY A 461 7.26 9.60 6.83
N GLY A 462 6.48 9.23 5.82
CA GLY A 462 6.82 9.46 4.40
C GLY A 462 6.48 10.88 3.97
N VAL A 463 6.94 11.31 2.79
CA VAL A 463 6.61 12.62 2.24
C VAL A 463 5.15 12.65 1.72
N THR A 464 4.48 13.79 1.88
CA THR A 464 3.17 14.06 1.29
C THR A 464 3.22 15.37 0.53
N ILE A 465 2.70 15.37 -0.70
CA ILE A 465 2.66 16.56 -1.55
C ILE A 465 1.21 16.82 -1.94
N SER A 466 0.68 17.97 -1.53
CA SER A 466 -0.68 18.38 -1.88
C SER A 466 -0.64 19.36 -3.05
N HIS A 467 -1.43 19.11 -4.08
CA HIS A 467 -1.59 19.98 -5.25
C HIS A 467 -3.00 20.54 -5.24
N LEU A 468 -3.13 21.86 -5.10
CA LEU A 468 -4.42 22.53 -5.03
C LEU A 468 -4.52 23.54 -6.18
N ARG A 469 -5.71 23.66 -6.77
CA ARG A 469 -6.01 24.71 -7.75
C ARG A 469 -7.36 25.36 -7.43
N PHE A 470 -7.45 26.66 -7.68
CA PHE A 470 -8.66 27.47 -7.50
C PHE A 470 -8.84 28.40 -8.69
N GLY A 471 -10.04 28.50 -9.23
CA GLY A 471 -10.29 29.35 -10.39
C GLY A 471 -11.78 29.66 -10.58
N LYS A 472 -12.07 30.57 -11.51
CA LYS A 472 -13.47 30.90 -11.88
C LYS A 472 -14.05 29.86 -12.84
N ASN A 473 -13.21 29.33 -13.72
CA ASN A 473 -13.58 28.33 -14.73
C ASN A 473 -13.39 26.91 -14.21
N GLN A 474 -13.94 25.94 -14.94
CA GLN A 474 -13.75 24.52 -14.64
C GLN A 474 -12.28 24.13 -14.75
N ILE A 475 -11.75 23.50 -13.70
CA ILE A 475 -10.34 23.09 -13.65
C ILE A 475 -10.22 21.70 -14.28
N LYS A 476 -9.54 21.62 -15.43
CA LYS A 476 -9.33 20.39 -16.20
C LYS A 476 -7.95 19.73 -15.96
N ALA A 477 -7.04 20.45 -15.32
CA ALA A 477 -5.66 20.03 -15.07
C ALA A 477 -5.48 18.73 -14.25
N SER A 478 -5.66 17.57 -14.89
CA SER A 478 -5.51 16.24 -14.30
C SER A 478 -4.03 15.78 -14.20
N TYR A 479 -3.13 16.71 -13.89
CA TYR A 479 -1.68 16.53 -13.75
C TYR A 479 -1.16 17.33 -12.55
N TYR A 480 0.08 17.08 -12.12
CA TYR A 480 0.66 17.76 -10.97
C TYR A 480 0.85 19.26 -11.17
N VAL A 481 0.90 20.01 -10.07
CA VAL A 481 1.29 21.43 -10.12
C VAL A 481 2.81 21.50 -10.22
N THR A 482 3.29 22.05 -11.34
CA THR A 482 4.71 22.34 -11.65
C THR A 482 4.99 23.85 -11.79
N LYS A 483 3.93 24.67 -11.86
CA LYS A 483 3.97 26.14 -11.88
C LYS A 483 2.98 26.66 -10.84
N ALA A 484 3.46 26.88 -9.62
CA ALA A 484 2.68 27.26 -8.44
C ALA A 484 2.80 28.76 -8.14
N ASP A 485 1.69 29.38 -7.76
CA ASP A 485 1.64 30.75 -7.24
C ASP A 485 2.05 30.79 -5.75
N PHE A 486 1.84 29.67 -5.04
CA PHE A 486 2.17 29.51 -3.62
C PHE A 486 2.74 28.11 -3.34
N VAL A 487 3.88 28.03 -2.65
CA VAL A 487 4.45 26.77 -2.17
C VAL A 487 4.74 26.85 -0.67
N ALA A 488 4.37 25.82 0.08
CA ALA A 488 4.70 25.70 1.49
C ALA A 488 5.50 24.43 1.79
N CYS A 489 6.51 24.57 2.66
CA CYS A 489 7.31 23.50 3.22
C CYS A 489 7.04 23.41 4.73
N HIS A 490 6.30 22.40 5.16
CA HIS A 490 5.85 22.26 6.54
C HIS A 490 6.86 21.55 7.45
N LEU A 491 7.95 21.01 6.89
CA LEU A 491 9.04 20.41 7.64
C LEU A 491 10.39 20.96 7.15
N ALA A 492 11.09 21.71 8.00
CA ALA A 492 12.32 22.40 7.65
C ALA A 492 13.37 21.50 6.96
N SER A 493 13.57 20.27 7.44
CA SER A 493 14.56 19.32 6.91
C SER A 493 14.29 18.86 5.47
N TYR A 494 13.12 19.15 4.90
CA TYR A 494 12.82 18.86 3.51
C TYR A 494 13.51 19.81 2.53
N ILE A 495 13.85 21.04 2.95
CA ILE A 495 14.49 22.01 2.06
C ILE A 495 15.89 21.59 1.62
N GLU A 496 16.56 20.77 2.42
CA GLU A 496 17.89 20.19 2.12
C GLU A 496 17.79 18.91 1.28
N LYS A 497 16.62 18.27 1.23
CA LYS A 497 16.42 16.94 0.62
C LYS A 497 15.69 16.97 -0.72
N PHE A 498 14.86 17.97 -0.96
CA PHE A 498 13.96 18.03 -2.12
C PHE A 498 14.07 19.36 -2.86
N ASP A 499 13.78 19.31 -4.16
CA ASP A 499 13.65 20.49 -5.01
C ASP A 499 12.25 21.12 -4.82
N ILE A 500 12.11 21.97 -3.81
CA ILE A 500 10.81 22.53 -3.41
C ILE A 500 10.48 23.84 -4.13
N VAL A 501 11.43 24.77 -4.20
CA VAL A 501 11.18 26.16 -4.61
C VAL A 501 11.10 26.33 -6.13
N GLN A 502 11.58 25.34 -6.89
CA GLN A 502 11.72 25.39 -8.34
C GLN A 502 10.38 25.39 -9.09
N ASP A 503 9.30 24.96 -8.43
CA ASP A 503 7.95 25.01 -8.99
C ASP A 503 7.27 26.38 -8.79
N ILE A 504 7.88 27.34 -8.10
CA ILE A 504 7.24 28.63 -7.79
C ILE A 504 7.39 29.59 -8.97
N LYS A 505 6.28 30.12 -9.49
CA LYS A 505 6.32 31.16 -10.54
C LYS A 505 7.10 32.40 -10.07
N PRO A 506 7.76 33.16 -10.97
CA PRO A 506 8.37 34.44 -10.62
C PRO A 506 7.40 35.39 -9.91
N GLY A 507 7.83 35.99 -8.80
CA GLY A 507 6.98 36.82 -7.93
C GLY A 507 6.00 36.04 -7.03
N GLY A 508 6.01 34.71 -7.08
CA GLY A 508 5.20 33.82 -6.24
C GLY A 508 5.59 33.87 -4.77
N THR A 509 4.92 33.06 -3.95
CA THR A 509 5.10 33.05 -2.49
C THR A 509 5.63 31.71 -1.99
N PHE A 510 6.62 31.75 -1.11
CA PHE A 510 7.18 30.58 -0.42
C PHE A 510 6.97 30.71 1.09
N LEU A 511 6.43 29.67 1.74
CA LEU A 511 6.30 29.57 3.19
C LEU A 511 7.14 28.40 3.73
N LEU A 512 8.02 28.66 4.70
CA LEU A 512 8.81 27.63 5.38
C LEU A 512 8.46 27.56 6.88
N ASN A 513 8.10 26.37 7.36
CA ASN A 513 7.91 26.12 8.80
C ASN A 513 9.27 25.88 9.48
N CYS A 514 9.83 26.91 10.11
CA CYS A 514 11.10 26.84 10.84
C CYS A 514 11.21 27.96 11.89
N PRO A 515 12.03 27.75 12.94
CA PRO A 515 12.40 28.79 13.89
C PRO A 515 13.55 29.70 13.41
N TRP A 516 14.09 29.46 12.21
CA TRP A 516 15.34 30.03 11.74
C TRP A 516 15.27 31.55 11.51
N ASN A 517 16.29 32.25 11.99
CA ASN A 517 16.56 33.64 11.62
C ASN A 517 17.28 33.73 10.26
N LEU A 518 17.57 34.95 9.76
CA LEU A 518 18.21 35.14 8.45
C LEU A 518 19.59 34.46 8.33
N GLN A 519 20.42 34.51 9.37
CA GLN A 519 21.74 33.87 9.36
C GLN A 519 21.61 32.34 9.28
N GLU A 520 20.71 31.77 10.07
CA GLU A 520 20.44 30.32 10.05
C GLU A 520 19.83 29.90 8.70
N LEU A 521 18.99 30.73 8.08
CA LEU A 521 18.49 30.49 6.72
C LEU A 521 19.63 30.49 5.69
N GLU A 522 20.63 31.36 5.83
CA GLU A 522 21.79 31.38 4.93
C GLU A 522 22.61 30.09 5.02
N GLU A 523 22.73 29.52 6.22
CA GLU A 523 23.42 28.25 6.50
C GLU A 523 22.64 27.04 5.98
N HIS A 524 21.32 26.98 6.25
CA HIS A 524 20.50 25.80 5.95
C HIS A 524 19.95 25.73 4.53
N LEU A 525 19.71 26.87 3.86
CA LEU A 525 19.15 26.84 2.51
C LEU A 525 20.22 26.43 1.48
N PRO A 526 19.94 25.41 0.64
CA PRO A 526 20.85 25.04 -0.43
C PRO A 526 21.08 26.19 -1.42
N ALA A 527 22.29 26.26 -1.99
CA ALA A 527 22.66 27.31 -2.93
C ALA A 527 21.71 27.40 -4.13
N ALA A 528 21.25 26.26 -4.68
CA ALA A 528 20.27 26.22 -5.77
C ALA A 528 18.92 26.88 -5.38
N ALA A 529 18.43 26.61 -4.16
CA ALA A 529 17.22 27.24 -3.65
C ALA A 529 17.41 28.75 -3.46
N LYS A 530 18.53 29.16 -2.85
CA LYS A 530 18.91 30.58 -2.67
C LYS A 530 18.92 31.34 -4.01
N ARG A 531 19.58 30.77 -5.03
CA ARG A 531 19.62 31.35 -6.39
C ARG A 531 18.23 31.48 -6.98
N TYR A 532 17.42 30.42 -6.93
CA TYR A 532 16.08 30.43 -7.51
C TYR A 532 15.19 31.49 -6.85
N LEU A 533 15.17 31.55 -5.52
CA LEU A 533 14.38 32.51 -4.74
C LEU A 533 14.76 33.96 -5.10
N ALA A 534 16.06 34.26 -5.19
CA ALA A 534 16.55 35.60 -5.51
C ALA A 534 16.31 36.00 -6.96
N GLN A 535 16.66 35.13 -7.93
CA GLN A 535 16.58 35.42 -9.36
C GLN A 535 15.13 35.56 -9.85
N ASN A 536 14.19 34.86 -9.21
CA ASN A 536 12.76 34.91 -9.57
C ASN A 536 11.95 35.85 -8.68
N HIS A 537 12.60 36.64 -7.81
CA HIS A 537 11.96 37.60 -6.92
C HIS A 537 10.82 36.98 -6.08
N ILE A 538 11.07 35.79 -5.52
CA ILE A 538 10.08 35.07 -4.72
C ILE A 538 9.88 35.77 -3.37
N ARG A 539 8.63 35.88 -2.90
CA ARG A 539 8.31 36.39 -1.57
C ARG A 539 8.44 35.27 -0.56
N VAL A 540 9.43 35.36 0.33
CA VAL A 540 9.76 34.29 1.29
C VAL A 540 9.21 34.64 2.67
N TYR A 541 8.53 33.68 3.28
CA TYR A 541 7.99 33.78 4.63
C TYR A 541 8.43 32.60 5.50
N THR A 542 8.68 32.84 6.78
CA THR A 542 8.88 31.81 7.79
C THR A 542 7.76 31.82 8.84
N CYS A 543 7.52 30.66 9.46
CA CYS A 543 6.59 30.53 10.58
C CYS A 543 7.08 29.42 11.53
N ASP A 544 7.31 29.72 12.81
CA ASP A 544 7.68 28.70 13.81
C ASP A 544 6.42 28.01 14.37
N ALA A 545 5.72 27.28 13.50
CA ALA A 545 4.47 26.62 13.86
C ALA A 545 4.71 25.42 14.78
N THR A 546 5.89 24.79 14.72
CA THR A 546 6.22 23.61 15.52
C THR A 546 6.36 23.96 17.00
N HIS A 547 7.17 24.95 17.36
CA HIS A 547 7.29 25.34 18.76
C HIS A 547 6.00 25.95 19.29
N LYS A 548 5.32 26.77 18.47
CA LYS A 548 4.04 27.37 18.86
C LYS A 548 2.96 26.32 19.14
N ALA A 549 2.90 25.22 18.37
CA ALA A 549 1.99 24.11 18.65
C ALA A 549 2.27 23.44 20.00
N ILE A 550 3.54 23.30 20.38
CA ILE A 550 3.94 22.76 21.69
C ILE A 550 3.51 23.69 22.81
N GLU A 551 3.78 25.00 22.69
CA GLU A 551 3.36 26.03 23.66
C GLU A 551 1.84 26.04 23.89
N LEU A 552 1.05 25.88 22.82
CA LEU A 552 -0.42 25.85 22.85
C LEU A 552 -0.99 24.49 23.34
N GLY A 553 -0.14 23.52 23.67
CA GLY A 553 -0.57 22.20 24.13
C GLY A 553 -1.20 21.35 23.03
N MET A 554 -0.81 21.56 21.77
CA MET A 554 -1.20 20.76 20.61
C MET A 554 -0.20 19.64 20.27
N GLY A 555 0.95 19.59 20.97
CA GLY A 555 2.02 18.64 20.70
C GLY A 555 2.64 18.90 19.33
N ASN A 556 2.83 17.85 18.52
CA ASN A 556 3.45 17.96 17.20
C ASN A 556 2.48 18.41 16.08
N ARG A 557 1.28 18.91 16.41
CA ARG A 557 0.24 19.26 15.43
C ARG A 557 0.30 20.74 15.06
N SER A 558 1.14 21.08 14.07
CA SER A 558 1.28 22.43 13.53
C SER A 558 0.27 22.77 12.42
N ASN A 559 -0.52 21.80 11.97
CA ASN A 559 -1.39 21.91 10.78
C ASN A 559 -2.37 23.09 10.80
N THR A 560 -2.99 23.41 11.94
CA THR A 560 -3.98 24.51 12.05
C THR A 560 -3.31 25.88 11.93
N ILE A 561 -2.11 26.02 12.52
CA ILE A 561 -1.30 27.24 12.44
C ILE A 561 -0.87 27.48 10.98
N LEU A 562 -0.33 26.45 10.33
CA LEU A 562 0.12 26.54 8.93
C LEU A 562 -1.03 26.73 7.94
N GLN A 563 -2.23 26.20 8.24
CA GLN A 563 -3.43 26.44 7.45
C GLN A 563 -3.86 27.92 7.50
N ALA A 564 -3.81 28.55 8.68
CA ALA A 564 -4.11 29.97 8.83
C ALA A 564 -3.08 30.84 8.10
N ALA A 565 -1.79 30.50 8.20
CA ALA A 565 -0.71 31.14 7.45
C ALA A 565 -0.94 31.07 5.94
N PHE A 566 -1.40 29.92 5.42
CA PHE A 566 -1.78 29.78 4.01
C PHE A 566 -2.87 30.78 3.60
N PHE A 567 -3.98 30.88 4.34
CA PHE A 567 -5.06 31.81 4.00
C PHE A 567 -4.59 33.28 4.04
N LYS A 568 -3.72 33.63 4.99
CA LYS A 568 -3.14 34.98 5.08
C LYS A 568 -2.28 35.33 3.87
N LEU A 569 -1.46 34.39 3.40
CA LEU A 569 -0.44 34.63 2.37
C LEU A 569 -0.95 34.41 0.94
N ALA A 570 -1.72 33.34 0.71
CA ALA A 570 -2.23 33.00 -0.62
C ALA A 570 -3.36 33.92 -1.09
N LYS A 571 -4.03 34.61 -0.16
CA LYS A 571 -5.08 35.63 -0.43
C LYS A 571 -6.18 35.13 -1.39
N VAL A 572 -6.53 33.84 -1.30
CA VAL A 572 -7.59 33.21 -2.11
C VAL A 572 -8.97 33.77 -1.73
N ILE A 573 -9.16 34.11 -0.45
CA ILE A 573 -10.30 34.83 0.12
C ILE A 573 -9.78 35.85 1.15
N PRO A 574 -10.58 36.88 1.54
CA PRO A 574 -10.21 37.80 2.62
C PRO A 574 -9.84 37.05 3.91
N VAL A 575 -8.80 37.49 4.61
CA VAL A 575 -8.25 36.74 5.76
C VAL A 575 -9.23 36.69 6.93
N GLU A 576 -9.99 37.74 7.15
CA GLU A 576 -10.99 37.84 8.21
C GLU A 576 -12.11 36.80 8.00
N GLU A 577 -12.55 36.63 6.75
CA GLU A 577 -13.54 35.61 6.36
C GLU A 577 -12.96 34.20 6.50
N ALA A 578 -11.71 33.99 6.06
CA ALA A 578 -11.02 32.72 6.21
C ALA A 578 -10.92 32.28 7.67
N VAL A 579 -10.51 33.19 8.56
CA VAL A 579 -10.41 32.92 10.01
C VAL A 579 -11.76 32.53 10.59
N GLN A 580 -12.84 33.23 10.21
CA GLN A 580 -14.19 32.88 10.67
C GLN A 580 -14.59 31.47 10.20
N HIS A 581 -14.42 31.16 8.92
CA HIS A 581 -14.75 29.83 8.38
C HIS A 581 -13.91 28.70 8.99
N MET A 582 -12.63 28.95 9.29
CA MET A 582 -11.79 28.00 10.02
C MET A 582 -12.32 27.75 11.43
N LYS A 583 -12.67 28.80 12.17
CA LYS A 583 -13.24 28.68 13.52
C LYS A 583 -14.59 27.94 13.50
N ASP A 584 -15.45 28.20 12.53
CA ASP A 584 -16.71 27.47 12.34
C ASP A 584 -16.48 25.98 12.03
N ALA A 585 -15.50 25.66 11.18
CA ALA A 585 -15.13 24.30 10.85
C ALA A 585 -14.53 23.54 12.05
N ILE A 586 -13.79 24.22 12.93
CA ILE A 586 -13.26 23.68 14.19
C ILE A 586 -14.42 23.28 15.11
N VAL A 587 -15.45 24.13 15.27
CA VAL A 587 -16.64 23.81 16.08
C VAL A 587 -17.36 22.60 15.52
N LYS A 588 -17.58 22.55 14.20
CA LYS A 588 -18.24 21.41 13.55
C LYS A 588 -17.45 20.10 13.74
N SER A 589 -16.12 20.16 13.67
CA SER A 589 -15.26 18.97 13.72
C SER A 589 -14.96 18.50 15.15
N TYR A 590 -14.86 19.43 16.10
CA TYR A 590 -14.39 19.16 17.47
C TYR A 590 -15.38 19.55 18.56
N GLY A 591 -16.59 19.99 18.22
CA GLY A 591 -17.63 20.38 19.18
C GLY A 591 -17.93 19.30 20.22
N HIS A 592 -17.90 18.03 19.81
CA HIS A 592 -18.10 16.88 20.70
C HIS A 592 -16.92 16.59 21.64
N LYS A 593 -15.75 17.23 21.46
CA LYS A 593 -14.54 17.02 22.27
C LYS A 593 -14.38 18.03 23.42
N GLY A 594 -15.32 18.97 23.57
CA GLY A 594 -15.33 19.96 24.65
C GLY A 594 -14.61 21.28 24.31
N MET A 595 -14.88 22.31 25.13
CA MET A 595 -14.47 23.70 24.86
C MET A 595 -12.95 23.91 24.89
N ASP A 596 -12.22 23.16 25.73
CA ASP A 596 -10.76 23.26 25.81
C ASP A 596 -10.07 22.94 24.48
N VAL A 597 -10.55 21.89 23.79
CA VAL A 597 -10.03 21.51 22.46
C VAL A 597 -10.35 22.59 21.43
N ILE A 598 -11.56 23.16 21.47
CA ILE A 598 -11.98 24.24 20.57
C ILE A 598 -11.07 25.47 20.76
N MET A 599 -10.90 25.94 22.01
CA MET A 599 -10.11 27.13 22.33
C MET A 599 -8.64 26.96 21.97
N ARG A 600 -8.04 25.79 22.18
CA ARG A 600 -6.66 25.52 21.72
C ARG A 600 -6.52 25.67 20.21
N ASN A 601 -7.48 25.15 19.44
CA ASN A 601 -7.47 25.31 17.98
C ASN A 601 -7.75 26.75 17.55
N TYR A 602 -8.60 27.50 18.26
CA TYR A 602 -8.83 28.93 17.98
C TYR A 602 -7.54 29.73 18.15
N ASN A 603 -6.85 29.54 19.27
CA ASN A 603 -5.57 30.20 19.54
C ASN A 603 -4.52 29.80 18.48
N ALA A 604 -4.57 28.58 17.95
CA ALA A 604 -3.70 28.14 16.88
C ALA A 604 -3.98 28.84 15.54
N VAL A 605 -5.25 29.12 15.23
CA VAL A 605 -5.62 29.93 14.04
C VAL A 605 -5.04 31.34 14.20
N ASP A 606 -5.27 31.97 15.34
CA ASP A 606 -4.80 33.35 15.61
C ASP A 606 -3.27 33.42 15.54
N ALA A 607 -2.57 32.45 16.18
CA ALA A 607 -1.12 32.35 16.13
C ALA A 607 -0.55 32.13 14.71
N GLY A 608 -1.29 31.47 13.82
CA GLY A 608 -0.86 31.28 12.43
C GLY A 608 -1.00 32.54 11.57
N VAL A 609 -2.01 33.38 11.85
CA VAL A 609 -2.18 34.68 11.17
C VAL A 609 -1.11 35.68 11.63
N GLU A 610 -0.78 35.69 12.91
CA GLU A 610 0.21 36.60 13.52
C GLU A 610 1.66 36.14 13.33
N GLY A 611 1.89 34.82 13.24
CA GLY A 611 3.21 34.19 13.32
C GLY A 611 3.98 34.10 12.00
N VAL A 612 3.46 34.66 10.89
CA VAL A 612 4.18 34.70 9.61
C VAL A 612 5.13 35.90 9.55
N GLN A 613 6.40 35.65 9.20
CA GLN A 613 7.43 36.68 9.08
C GLN A 613 7.97 36.74 7.66
N GLU A 614 8.00 37.91 7.05
CA GLU A 614 8.60 38.11 5.72
C GLU A 614 10.12 38.20 5.83
N ILE A 615 10.81 37.48 4.94
CA ILE A 615 12.27 37.48 4.84
C ILE A 615 12.68 38.30 3.61
N LEU A 616 13.43 39.37 3.84
CA LEU A 616 14.05 40.14 2.77
C LEU A 616 15.27 39.37 2.24
N ILE A 617 15.17 38.89 1.00
CA ILE A 617 16.23 38.09 0.37
C ILE A 617 17.49 38.96 0.15
N PRO A 618 18.67 38.55 0.66
CA PRO A 618 19.93 39.21 0.35
C PRO A 618 20.29 39.08 -1.14
N SER A 619 20.79 40.15 -1.77
CA SER A 619 21.17 40.12 -3.19
C SER A 619 22.24 39.07 -3.52
N GLY A 620 23.13 38.76 -2.56
CA GLY A 620 24.18 37.75 -2.73
C GLY A 620 23.66 36.33 -2.95
N TRP A 621 22.40 36.03 -2.62
CA TRP A 621 21.80 34.71 -2.86
C TRP A 621 21.71 34.37 -4.35
N ALA A 622 21.60 35.36 -5.23
CA ALA A 622 21.53 35.16 -6.68
C ALA A 622 22.80 34.51 -7.26
N GLU A 623 23.92 34.63 -6.55
CA GLU A 623 25.25 34.12 -6.95
C GLU A 623 25.75 33.00 -6.02
N ALA A 624 24.91 32.48 -5.13
CA ALA A 624 25.28 31.44 -4.18
C ALA A 624 25.89 30.22 -4.92
N GLN A 625 27.08 29.82 -4.51
CA GLN A 625 27.80 28.69 -5.09
C GLN A 625 27.43 27.40 -4.37
N GLU A 626 27.35 26.30 -5.11
CA GLU A 626 27.19 24.98 -4.52
C GLU A 626 28.54 24.51 -3.96
N GLU A 627 28.52 23.96 -2.75
CA GLU A 627 29.62 23.12 -2.30
C GLU A 627 29.37 21.70 -2.83
N PRO A 628 30.25 21.15 -3.68
CA PRO A 628 30.10 19.80 -4.18
C PRO A 628 30.16 18.83 -3.00
N THR A 629 29.04 18.18 -2.69
CA THR A 629 28.99 17.13 -1.69
C THR A 629 29.10 15.79 -2.40
N GLU A 630 30.20 15.08 -2.22
CA GLU A 630 30.32 13.71 -2.73
C GLU A 630 29.44 12.76 -1.90
N LEU A 631 28.46 12.13 -2.58
CA LEU A 631 27.70 11.04 -2.01
C LEU A 631 28.57 9.79 -1.94
N SER A 632 29.11 9.48 -0.76
CA SER A 632 29.83 8.23 -0.52
C SER A 632 28.84 7.10 -0.17
N VAL A 633 28.73 6.09 -1.05
CA VAL A 633 28.00 4.85 -0.77
C VAL A 633 29.00 3.82 -0.28
N LYS A 634 29.01 3.56 1.04
CA LYS A 634 29.96 2.63 1.66
C LYS A 634 29.42 1.20 1.66
N THR A 635 29.85 0.39 0.69
CA THR A 635 29.60 -1.06 0.68
C THR A 635 30.55 -1.76 -0.28
N GLU A 636 30.91 -3.00 0.02
CA GLU A 636 31.70 -3.87 -0.87
C GLU A 636 30.83 -4.58 -1.94
N ARG A 637 29.49 -4.52 -1.79
CA ARG A 637 28.53 -5.11 -2.73
C ARG A 637 28.24 -4.16 -3.90
N ALA A 638 28.88 -4.39 -5.04
CA ALA A 638 28.83 -3.50 -6.19
C ALA A 638 27.39 -3.29 -6.71
N GLU A 639 26.56 -4.33 -6.73
CA GLU A 639 25.16 -4.27 -7.15
C GLU A 639 24.31 -3.39 -6.23
N LEU A 640 24.55 -3.47 -4.92
CA LEU A 640 23.91 -2.62 -3.93
C LEU A 640 24.37 -1.18 -4.06
N ALA A 641 25.67 -0.94 -4.20
CA ALA A 641 26.23 0.39 -4.35
C ALA A 641 25.64 1.11 -5.57
N GLN A 642 25.56 0.40 -6.70
CA GLN A 642 25.00 0.91 -7.94
C GLN A 642 23.51 1.24 -7.79
N TYR A 643 22.72 0.32 -7.23
CA TYR A 643 21.29 0.53 -7.03
C TYR A 643 21.01 1.70 -6.08
N VAL A 644 21.76 1.81 -4.98
CA VAL A 644 21.63 2.92 -4.04
C VAL A 644 21.92 4.25 -4.73
N LYS A 645 23.02 4.34 -5.47
CA LYS A 645 23.46 5.56 -6.16
C LYS A 645 22.50 5.98 -7.27
N ASP A 646 22.13 5.06 -8.15
CA ASP A 646 21.43 5.38 -9.39
C ASP A 646 19.91 5.33 -9.25
N ILE A 647 19.39 4.57 -8.29
CA ILE A 647 17.94 4.35 -8.11
C ILE A 647 17.45 4.91 -6.78
N MET A 648 17.97 4.42 -5.66
CA MET A 648 17.40 4.73 -4.34
C MET A 648 17.55 6.21 -3.99
N ILE A 649 18.75 6.78 -4.12
CA ILE A 649 18.99 8.19 -3.78
C ILE A 649 18.13 9.12 -4.66
N PRO A 650 18.13 9.01 -6.00
CA PRO A 650 17.25 9.84 -6.84
C PRO A 650 15.77 9.65 -6.53
N ALA A 651 15.30 8.41 -6.34
CA ALA A 651 13.90 8.15 -6.03
C ALA A 651 13.50 8.74 -4.67
N ASN A 652 14.32 8.57 -3.62
CA ASN A 652 14.09 9.15 -2.29
C ASN A 652 14.17 10.68 -2.29
N ALA A 653 14.82 11.31 -3.27
CA ALA A 653 14.84 12.75 -3.48
C ALA A 653 13.68 13.26 -4.36
N MET A 654 12.66 12.42 -4.62
CA MET A 654 11.54 12.71 -5.53
C MET A 654 11.95 12.98 -7.00
N ARG A 655 13.09 12.41 -7.42
CA ARG A 655 13.61 12.46 -8.81
C ARG A 655 13.51 11.11 -9.53
N GLY A 656 12.70 10.19 -9.01
CA GLY A 656 12.54 8.85 -9.57
C GLY A 656 12.01 8.84 -11.00
N ASP A 657 11.19 9.84 -11.38
CA ASP A 657 10.66 9.98 -12.74
C ASP A 657 11.73 10.25 -13.80
N ALA A 658 12.89 10.79 -13.41
CA ALA A 658 14.01 11.10 -14.30
C ALA A 658 14.96 9.91 -14.54
N ILE A 659 14.81 8.82 -13.78
CA ILE A 659 15.63 7.62 -13.95
C ILE A 659 15.31 6.98 -15.32
N PRO A 660 16.30 6.81 -16.21
CA PRO A 660 16.07 6.20 -17.51
C PRO A 660 15.95 4.67 -17.42
N VAL A 661 15.30 4.07 -18.42
CA VAL A 661 15.06 2.62 -18.49
C VAL A 661 16.37 1.82 -18.41
N SER A 662 17.47 2.30 -19.01
CA SER A 662 18.77 1.63 -18.98
C SER A 662 19.29 1.37 -17.56
N LYS A 663 18.98 2.24 -16.60
CA LYS A 663 19.40 2.09 -15.20
C LYS A 663 18.57 1.05 -14.44
N LEU A 664 17.38 0.74 -14.93
CA LEU A 664 16.47 -0.25 -14.35
C LEU A 664 16.64 -1.65 -14.98
N MET A 665 17.35 -1.77 -16.11
CA MET A 665 17.59 -3.05 -16.80
C MET A 665 18.13 -4.18 -15.91
N PRO A 666 19.02 -3.94 -14.92
CA PRO A 666 19.46 -5.00 -14.02
C PRO A 666 18.33 -5.63 -13.19
N GLY A 667 17.20 -4.94 -13.01
CA GLY A 667 16.01 -5.41 -12.30
C GLY A 667 14.78 -5.48 -13.21
N ALA A 668 14.95 -5.80 -14.49
CA ALA A 668 13.85 -5.86 -15.47
C ALA A 668 12.75 -6.87 -15.11
N ASP A 669 13.06 -7.86 -14.28
CA ASP A 669 12.15 -8.86 -13.71
C ASP A 669 11.57 -8.45 -12.34
N GLY A 670 11.90 -7.25 -11.84
CA GLY A 670 11.53 -6.79 -10.50
C GLY A 670 12.56 -7.11 -9.42
N THR A 671 13.74 -7.64 -9.76
CA THR A 671 14.81 -7.91 -8.78
C THR A 671 15.39 -6.64 -8.17
N LEU A 672 15.49 -6.59 -6.84
CA LEU A 672 16.16 -5.54 -6.07
C LEU A 672 17.27 -6.14 -5.18
N PRO A 673 18.40 -5.44 -4.95
CA PRO A 673 19.37 -5.86 -3.96
C PRO A 673 18.82 -5.66 -2.54
N GLN A 674 19.26 -6.53 -1.63
CA GLN A 674 18.89 -6.48 -0.21
C GLN A 674 19.76 -5.52 0.60
N GLY A 675 19.16 -4.91 1.63
CA GLY A 675 19.82 -4.05 2.60
C GLY A 675 19.92 -2.59 2.17
N THR A 676 19.06 -2.12 1.25
CA THR A 676 19.09 -0.71 0.84
C THR A 676 18.57 0.22 1.95
N ALA A 677 17.71 -0.28 2.86
CA ALA A 677 17.17 0.52 3.97
C ALA A 677 18.25 1.14 4.88
N ALA A 678 19.42 0.49 5.00
CA ALA A 678 20.55 0.98 5.79
C ALA A 678 21.11 2.33 5.29
N PHE A 679 20.87 2.68 4.03
CA PHE A 679 21.35 3.92 3.41
C PHE A 679 20.32 5.07 3.47
N GLU A 680 19.10 4.82 3.95
CA GLU A 680 18.07 5.87 4.00
C GLU A 680 18.32 6.93 5.07
N LYS A 681 18.73 6.49 6.28
CA LYS A 681 19.11 7.34 7.42
C LYS A 681 18.16 8.54 7.60
N ARG A 682 16.85 8.23 7.65
CA ARG A 682 15.75 9.19 7.43
C ARG A 682 15.76 10.39 8.39
N GLY A 683 16.18 10.18 9.64
CA GLY A 683 16.28 11.21 10.68
C GLY A 683 14.92 11.80 11.08
N ILE A 684 13.86 10.98 11.13
CA ILE A 684 12.48 11.46 11.33
C ILE A 684 12.02 11.52 12.79
N ALA A 685 12.81 10.98 13.73
CA ALA A 685 12.46 11.02 15.15
C ALA A 685 12.65 12.41 15.75
N VAL A 686 11.66 12.87 16.53
CA VAL A 686 11.81 14.08 17.36
C VAL A 686 12.71 13.82 18.57
N LYS A 687 12.56 12.64 19.17
CA LYS A 687 13.37 12.16 20.30
C LYS A 687 13.84 10.74 20.06
N VAL A 688 15.02 10.41 20.57
CA VAL A 688 15.65 9.09 20.47
C VAL A 688 16.07 8.59 21.86
N PRO A 689 16.18 7.27 22.08
CA PRO A 689 16.58 6.74 23.38
C PRO A 689 18.07 7.02 23.66
N ALA A 690 18.35 7.65 24.81
CA ALA A 690 19.70 7.84 25.34
C ALA A 690 20.00 6.77 26.40
N TRP A 691 21.14 6.10 26.28
CA TRP A 691 21.52 5.01 27.20
C TRP A 691 22.30 5.49 28.42
N ASN A 692 21.91 4.97 29.60
CA ASN A 692 22.61 5.14 30.87
C ASN A 692 23.22 3.80 31.33
N PRO A 693 24.56 3.64 31.24
CA PRO A 693 25.24 2.40 31.60
C PRO A 693 25.07 1.98 33.06
N ASN A 694 24.97 2.94 33.98
CA ASN A 694 24.94 2.68 35.44
C ASN A 694 23.66 1.95 35.87
N ASN A 695 22.56 2.20 35.17
CA ASN A 695 21.26 1.59 35.43
C ASN A 695 21.05 0.29 34.63
N CYS A 696 21.87 0.06 33.59
CA CYS A 696 21.69 -1.06 32.67
C CYS A 696 22.01 -2.41 33.33
N ILE A 697 21.09 -3.37 33.16
CA ILE A 697 21.25 -4.75 33.64
C ILE A 697 21.67 -5.74 32.53
N GLN A 698 21.91 -5.26 31.31
CA GLN A 698 22.38 -6.05 30.15
C GLN A 698 21.45 -7.23 29.77
N CYS A 699 20.14 -6.97 29.77
CA CYS A 699 19.11 -7.96 29.42
C CYS A 699 18.80 -8.05 27.92
N ASN A 700 19.23 -7.06 27.12
CA ASN A 700 18.95 -6.92 25.68
C ASN A 700 17.46 -6.79 25.28
N ILE A 701 16.52 -6.67 26.22
CA ILE A 701 15.08 -6.55 25.92
C ILE A 701 14.79 -5.32 25.04
N CYS A 702 15.49 -4.20 25.25
CA CYS A 702 15.36 -3.00 24.42
C CYS A 702 15.60 -3.26 22.93
N SER A 703 16.57 -4.13 22.59
CA SER A 703 16.84 -4.57 21.21
C SER A 703 15.81 -5.59 20.72
N TYR A 704 15.38 -6.49 21.61
CA TYR A 704 14.36 -7.51 21.33
C TYR A 704 13.05 -6.88 20.85
N VAL A 705 12.59 -5.84 21.54
CA VAL A 705 11.29 -5.19 21.26
C VAL A 705 11.35 -4.10 20.20
N CYS A 706 12.53 -3.72 19.73
CA CYS A 706 12.67 -2.63 18.78
C CYS A 706 12.05 -3.01 17.42
N PRO A 707 11.03 -2.30 16.94
CA PRO A 707 10.36 -2.64 15.68
C PRO A 707 11.18 -2.31 14.43
N HIS A 708 12.31 -1.62 14.57
CA HIS A 708 13.13 -1.15 13.44
C HIS A 708 14.60 -1.58 13.56
N ALA A 709 14.94 -2.40 14.56
CA ALA A 709 16.32 -2.82 14.85
C ALA A 709 17.30 -1.64 15.04
N CYS A 710 16.84 -0.49 15.52
CA CYS A 710 17.68 0.71 15.71
C CYS A 710 18.54 0.68 16.97
N ILE A 711 18.22 -0.16 17.96
CA ILE A 711 18.96 -0.27 19.22
C ILE A 711 19.54 -1.67 19.35
N ARG A 712 20.88 -1.77 19.49
CA ARG A 712 21.62 -3.02 19.41
C ARG A 712 22.69 -3.12 20.50
N PRO A 713 22.88 -4.29 21.12
CA PRO A 713 24.02 -4.50 21.98
C PRO A 713 25.28 -4.75 21.14
N ILE A 714 26.40 -4.18 21.56
CA ILE A 714 27.75 -4.54 21.07
C ILE A 714 28.63 -4.97 22.24
N VAL A 715 29.58 -5.85 21.95
CA VAL A 715 30.54 -6.37 22.92
C VAL A 715 31.93 -6.19 22.34
N MET A 716 32.79 -5.47 23.05
CA MET A 716 34.11 -5.06 22.59
C MET A 716 35.20 -5.71 23.43
N ASP A 717 36.29 -6.12 22.80
CA ASP A 717 37.55 -6.44 23.50
C ASP A 717 38.37 -5.18 23.79
N ALA A 718 39.55 -5.36 24.41
CA ALA A 718 40.38 -4.25 24.84
C ALA A 718 40.84 -3.35 23.67
N ASP A 719 41.15 -3.93 22.51
CA ASP A 719 41.62 -3.18 21.35
C ASP A 719 40.47 -2.39 20.71
N GLU A 720 39.30 -3.01 20.58
CA GLU A 720 38.08 -2.36 20.09
C GLU A 720 37.57 -1.27 21.04
N VAL A 721 37.84 -1.37 22.35
CA VAL A 721 37.55 -0.29 23.31
C VAL A 721 38.45 0.92 23.07
N VAL A 722 39.74 0.70 22.79
CA VAL A 722 40.69 1.78 22.49
C VAL A 722 40.35 2.47 21.16
N SER A 723 39.91 1.69 20.16
CA SER A 723 39.51 2.21 18.85
C SER A 723 38.11 2.83 18.81
N ALA A 724 37.31 2.70 19.87
CA ALA A 724 35.95 3.22 19.89
C ALA A 724 35.90 4.76 19.81
N PRO A 725 34.87 5.33 19.15
CA PRO A 725 34.71 6.78 19.05
C PRO A 725 34.72 7.47 20.42
N LYS A 726 35.25 8.70 20.46
CA LYS A 726 35.28 9.51 21.69
C LYS A 726 33.87 9.72 22.23
N GLY A 727 33.67 9.47 23.52
CA GLY A 727 32.35 9.59 24.16
C GLY A 727 31.50 8.32 24.10
N THR A 728 31.99 7.23 23.50
CA THR A 728 31.31 5.92 23.54
C THR A 728 31.05 5.50 24.98
N LYS A 729 29.78 5.39 25.35
CA LYS A 729 29.36 4.90 26.67
C LYS A 729 29.57 3.39 26.71
N MET A 730 30.09 2.87 27.83
CA MET A 730 30.39 1.45 28.01
C MET A 730 30.21 1.03 29.48
N ARG A 731 30.12 -0.28 29.72
CA ARG A 731 30.18 -0.91 31.05
C ARG A 731 30.73 -2.33 30.95
N ASP A 732 31.40 -2.83 31.98
CA ASP A 732 31.88 -4.22 32.06
C ASP A 732 30.77 -5.22 31.71
N MET A 733 31.09 -6.17 30.83
CA MET A 733 30.16 -7.21 30.41
C MET A 733 29.90 -8.20 31.53
N ARG A 734 28.63 -8.48 31.81
CA ARG A 734 28.18 -9.43 32.83
C ARG A 734 27.91 -10.79 32.19
N GLY A 735 28.64 -11.80 32.66
CA GLY A 735 28.51 -13.20 32.25
C GLY A 735 29.74 -13.97 32.70
N LYS A 736 29.60 -15.28 32.94
CA LYS A 736 30.75 -16.13 33.29
C LYS A 736 31.72 -16.19 32.11
N GLY A 737 32.96 -15.75 32.28
CA GLY A 737 33.96 -15.74 31.20
C GLY A 737 33.88 -14.50 30.29
N CYS A 738 33.13 -13.46 30.68
CA CYS A 738 33.02 -12.21 29.93
C CYS A 738 33.77 -11.03 30.58
N GLU A 739 34.57 -11.28 31.62
CA GLU A 739 35.22 -10.24 32.44
C GLU A 739 36.22 -9.38 31.64
N ILE A 740 36.66 -9.88 30.49
CA ILE A 740 37.58 -9.20 29.56
C ILE A 740 36.88 -8.29 28.55
N TYR A 741 35.54 -8.28 28.52
CA TYR A 741 34.78 -7.56 27.51
C TYR A 741 34.05 -6.34 28.08
N ALA A 742 33.94 -5.29 27.26
CA ALA A 742 33.07 -4.16 27.49
C ALA A 742 31.74 -4.34 26.75
N TYR A 743 30.64 -3.95 27.39
CA TYR A 743 29.30 -3.92 26.81
C TYR A 743 28.87 -2.49 26.52
N SER A 744 28.28 -2.27 25.35
CA SER A 744 27.57 -1.04 25.03
C SER A 744 26.20 -1.33 24.41
N MET A 745 25.23 -0.47 24.68
CA MET A 745 23.94 -0.46 24.00
C MET A 745 23.91 0.76 23.08
N THR A 746 24.04 0.52 21.78
CA THR A 746 24.14 1.58 20.77
C THR A 746 22.81 1.81 20.07
N VAL A 747 22.63 3.00 19.51
CA VAL A 747 21.39 3.42 18.85
C VAL A 747 21.71 4.08 17.51
N SER A 748 21.15 3.56 16.42
CA SER A 748 21.08 4.29 15.14
C SER A 748 20.04 5.38 15.28
N VAL A 749 20.49 6.59 15.60
CA VAL A 749 19.61 7.74 15.87
C VAL A 749 18.95 8.26 14.59
N LEU A 750 19.57 8.05 13.42
CA LEU A 750 19.01 8.44 12.13
C LEU A 750 17.98 7.45 11.59
N ASP A 751 18.01 6.19 12.02
CA ASP A 751 16.97 5.20 11.66
C ASP A 751 15.87 5.07 12.72
N CYS A 752 16.12 5.58 13.93
CA CYS A 752 15.14 5.55 15.01
C CYS A 752 13.86 6.30 14.61
N THR A 753 12.71 5.71 14.94
CA THR A 753 11.39 6.32 14.72
C THR A 753 10.86 7.06 15.96
N GLY A 754 11.63 7.07 17.05
CA GLY A 754 11.26 7.74 18.31
C GLY A 754 10.09 7.09 19.04
N CYS A 755 9.77 5.82 18.72
CA CYS A 755 8.59 5.16 19.28
C CYS A 755 8.64 4.90 20.79
N GLY A 756 9.79 4.95 21.46
CA GLY A 756 9.88 4.75 22.90
C GLY A 756 9.69 3.31 23.41
N SER A 757 9.37 2.32 22.56
CA SER A 757 9.11 0.94 22.99
C SER A 757 10.27 0.31 23.78
N CYS A 758 11.51 0.64 23.44
CA CYS A 758 12.70 0.20 24.17
C CYS A 758 12.81 0.80 25.58
N VAL A 759 12.39 2.05 25.76
CA VAL A 759 12.35 2.75 27.06
C VAL A 759 11.29 2.12 27.95
N GLU A 760 10.09 1.92 27.41
CA GLU A 760 8.98 1.34 28.17
C GLU A 760 9.28 -0.11 28.59
N ALA A 761 9.81 -0.92 27.68
CA ALA A 761 10.17 -2.31 27.96
C ALA A 761 11.39 -2.47 28.89
N CYS A 762 12.15 -1.40 29.18
CA CYS A 762 13.32 -1.48 30.06
C CYS A 762 12.93 -1.94 31.47
N PRO A 763 13.41 -3.10 31.95
CA PRO A 763 13.01 -3.68 33.24
C PRO A 763 13.83 -3.18 34.43
N ALA A 764 14.82 -2.31 34.20
CA ALA A 764 15.66 -1.79 35.28
C ALA A 764 14.83 -0.91 36.24
N LYS A 765 15.07 -1.04 37.56
CA LYS A 765 14.34 -0.28 38.60
C LYS A 765 14.39 1.22 38.35
N THR A 766 15.59 1.72 38.10
CA THR A 766 15.81 3.05 37.50
C THR A 766 16.00 2.83 36.01
N LYS A 767 15.24 3.53 35.17
CA LYS A 767 15.30 3.34 33.72
C LYS A 767 16.73 3.55 33.21
N ALA A 768 17.20 2.60 32.40
CA ALA A 768 18.50 2.67 31.74
C ALA A 768 18.45 3.37 30.38
N LEU A 769 17.25 3.76 29.94
CA LEU A 769 17.02 4.52 28.72
C LEU A 769 16.06 5.67 29.05
N THR A 770 16.32 6.86 28.51
CA THR A 770 15.40 8.03 28.53
C THR A 770 15.25 8.57 27.11
N MET A 771 14.17 9.29 26.81
CA MET A 771 13.96 9.90 25.49
C MET A 771 14.53 11.32 25.46
N GLU A 772 15.58 11.53 24.67
CA GLU A 772 16.25 12.83 24.51
C GLU A 772 16.06 13.40 23.09
N PRO A 773 16.13 14.73 22.89
CA PRO A 773 16.05 15.32 21.54
C PRO A 773 17.08 14.73 20.58
N LEU A 774 16.69 14.45 19.33
CA LEU A 774 17.58 13.89 18.31
C LEU A 774 18.85 14.74 18.13
N SER A 775 18.71 16.08 18.10
CA SER A 775 19.83 17.02 17.93
C SER A 775 20.92 16.86 18.99
N ALA A 776 20.56 16.46 20.21
CA ALA A 776 21.50 16.24 21.31
C ALA A 776 22.16 14.86 21.29
N GLN A 777 21.78 13.96 20.36
CA GLN A 777 22.25 12.57 20.31
C GLN A 777 22.86 12.20 18.95
N LEU A 778 23.07 13.15 18.03
CA LEU A 778 23.60 12.87 16.69
C LEU A 778 24.95 12.13 16.70
N ASP A 779 25.83 12.44 17.66
CA ASP A 779 27.13 11.77 17.81
C ASP A 779 27.03 10.26 18.06
N GLU A 780 25.90 9.79 18.62
CA GLU A 780 25.65 8.36 18.86
C GLU A 780 25.52 7.57 17.56
N GLN A 781 25.23 8.22 16.42
CA GLN A 781 25.24 7.56 15.11
C GLN A 781 26.62 7.00 14.79
N THR A 782 27.69 7.78 15.05
CA THR A 782 29.08 7.35 14.81
C THR A 782 29.42 6.13 15.66
N VAL A 783 28.91 6.07 16.89
CA VAL A 783 29.09 4.93 17.80
C VAL A 783 28.35 3.70 17.29
N PHE A 784 27.12 3.87 16.80
CA PHE A 784 26.35 2.79 16.18
C PHE A 784 27.07 2.23 14.94
N ASP A 785 27.51 3.09 14.04
CA ASP A 785 28.20 2.71 12.81
C ASP A 785 29.50 1.96 13.12
N TYR A 786 30.31 2.46 14.07
CA TYR A 786 31.49 1.75 14.58
C TYR A 786 31.14 0.35 15.11
N GLY A 787 30.08 0.26 15.91
CA GLY A 787 29.60 -0.99 16.48
C GLY A 787 29.14 -2.03 15.45
N MET A 788 28.58 -1.59 14.32
CA MET A 788 28.11 -2.50 13.27
C MET A 788 29.20 -2.88 12.27
N GLU A 789 30.09 -1.94 11.94
CA GLU A 789 31.08 -2.09 10.87
C GLU A 789 32.42 -2.64 11.39
N GLN A 790 32.90 -2.12 12.52
CA GLN A 790 34.28 -2.35 12.98
C GLN A 790 34.38 -3.39 14.10
N VAL A 791 33.34 -3.55 14.92
CA VAL A 791 33.35 -4.52 16.02
C VAL A 791 33.16 -5.94 15.48
N SER A 792 34.03 -6.84 15.93
CA SER A 792 33.99 -8.26 15.56
C SER A 792 33.04 -9.05 16.46
N GLN A 793 32.43 -10.11 15.91
CA GLN A 793 31.54 -10.97 16.67
C GLN A 793 32.32 -11.76 17.73
N LYS A 794 31.82 -11.78 18.97
CA LYS A 794 32.45 -12.48 20.10
C LYS A 794 31.78 -13.81 20.37
N GLU A 795 32.56 -14.79 20.80
CA GLU A 795 32.02 -16.01 21.42
C GLU A 795 31.56 -15.69 22.84
N LEU A 796 30.25 -15.78 23.07
CA LEU A 796 29.63 -15.45 24.34
C LEU A 796 28.95 -16.68 24.95
N PRO A 797 28.88 -16.81 26.29
CA PRO A 797 28.27 -17.95 26.97
C PRO A 797 26.73 -17.96 26.90
N PHE A 798 26.12 -17.11 26.08
CA PHE A 798 24.66 -16.98 25.97
C PHE A 798 24.17 -17.71 24.72
N ALA A 799 23.40 -18.78 24.93
CA ALA A 799 22.77 -19.52 23.84
C ALA A 799 21.85 -18.61 23.01
N LYS A 800 21.92 -18.72 21.68
CA LYS A 800 21.11 -17.93 20.73
C LYS A 800 19.61 -18.15 20.94
N GLU A 801 19.24 -19.28 21.53
CA GLU A 801 17.88 -19.69 21.90
C GLU A 801 17.37 -19.04 23.21
N THR A 802 18.06 -18.01 23.72
CA THR A 802 17.62 -17.21 24.87
C THR A 802 17.28 -15.78 24.45
N VAL A 803 16.43 -15.09 25.22
CA VAL A 803 16.08 -13.67 24.95
C VAL A 803 17.34 -12.81 24.86
N LYS A 804 18.29 -12.95 25.81
CA LYS A 804 19.55 -12.20 25.78
C LYS A 804 20.43 -12.60 24.59
N GLY A 805 20.63 -13.89 24.37
CA GLY A 805 21.53 -14.42 23.34
C GLY A 805 21.06 -14.17 21.92
N SER A 806 19.75 -14.24 21.66
CA SER A 806 19.17 -13.93 20.34
C SER A 806 19.50 -12.51 19.87
N GLN A 807 19.66 -11.56 20.79
CA GLN A 807 19.94 -10.17 20.48
C GLN A 807 21.43 -9.86 20.26
N PHE A 808 22.32 -10.82 20.50
CA PHE A 808 23.70 -10.73 20.01
C PHE A 808 23.83 -11.24 18.56
N GLN A 809 22.78 -11.86 18.00
CA GLN A 809 22.75 -12.20 16.58
C GLN A 809 22.37 -10.97 15.76
N GLN A 810 23.02 -10.83 14.60
CA GLN A 810 22.71 -9.76 13.65
C GLN A 810 21.23 -9.84 13.23
N PRO A 811 20.44 -8.77 13.40
CA PRO A 811 19.13 -8.68 12.76
C PRO A 811 19.30 -8.63 11.23
N LEU A 812 18.65 -9.54 10.51
CA LEU A 812 18.60 -9.50 9.03
C LEU A 812 17.31 -8.87 8.50
N PHE A 813 16.66 -8.10 9.36
CA PHE A 813 15.52 -7.25 9.04
C PHE A 813 15.65 -5.95 9.86
N GLU A 814 15.90 -4.84 9.19
CA GLU A 814 16.24 -3.56 9.82
C GLU A 814 15.65 -2.35 9.08
N PHE A 815 15.35 -1.29 9.83
CA PHE A 815 15.01 0.05 9.30
C PHE A 815 13.82 0.12 8.34
N SER A 816 12.86 -0.80 8.47
CA SER A 816 11.67 -0.86 7.61
C SER A 816 10.79 0.40 7.62
N GLY A 817 9.96 0.53 6.58
CA GLY A 817 8.95 1.59 6.47
C GLY A 817 7.74 1.47 7.42
N ALA A 818 7.77 0.54 8.39
CA ALA A 818 6.66 0.32 9.33
C ALA A 818 6.43 1.50 10.28
N CYS A 819 5.22 1.60 10.84
CA CYS A 819 4.86 2.63 11.82
C CYS A 819 5.75 2.61 13.06
N ALA A 820 5.95 3.77 13.70
CA ALA A 820 6.60 3.87 15.00
C ALA A 820 5.84 3.01 16.05
N GLY A 821 6.52 2.04 16.66
CA GLY A 821 5.91 1.13 17.65
C GLY A 821 5.10 -0.03 17.05
N CYS A 822 5.28 -0.33 15.75
CA CYS A 822 4.57 -1.42 15.07
C CYS A 822 4.67 -2.76 15.83
N GLY A 823 3.52 -3.44 16.01
CA GLY A 823 3.47 -4.74 16.67
C GLY A 823 3.88 -5.93 15.82
N GLU A 824 4.06 -5.77 14.50
CA GLU A 824 4.40 -6.88 13.58
C GLU A 824 5.91 -7.15 13.52
N THR A 825 6.70 -6.11 13.27
CA THR A 825 8.11 -6.23 12.90
C THR A 825 9.04 -6.80 13.99
N PRO A 826 8.77 -6.68 15.31
CA PRO A 826 9.59 -7.36 16.32
C PRO A 826 9.61 -8.89 16.14
N TYR A 827 8.49 -9.50 15.70
CA TYR A 827 8.43 -10.93 15.41
C TYR A 827 9.30 -11.28 14.21
N VAL A 828 9.18 -10.55 13.10
CA VAL A 828 9.96 -10.81 11.88
C VAL A 828 11.45 -10.61 12.12
N LYS A 829 11.84 -9.54 12.82
CA LYS A 829 13.24 -9.33 13.26
C LYS A 829 13.76 -10.53 14.06
N LEU A 830 12.97 -11.05 14.99
CA LEU A 830 13.39 -12.21 15.78
C LEU A 830 13.54 -13.48 14.93
N VAL A 831 12.60 -13.74 14.01
CA VAL A 831 12.70 -14.87 13.07
C VAL A 831 13.97 -14.80 12.25
N THR A 832 14.33 -13.62 11.73
CA THR A 832 15.55 -13.46 10.93
C THR A 832 16.83 -13.57 11.76
N GLN A 833 16.83 -13.17 13.04
CA GLN A 833 17.95 -13.41 13.96
C GLN A 833 18.20 -14.90 14.24
N LEU A 834 17.17 -15.75 14.14
CA LEU A 834 17.27 -17.18 14.42
C LEU A 834 17.57 -18.03 13.17
N PHE A 835 16.97 -17.67 12.03
CA PHE A 835 16.95 -18.53 10.83
C PHE A 835 17.30 -17.78 9.53
N GLY A 836 17.59 -16.48 9.60
CA GLY A 836 17.65 -15.61 8.43
C GLY A 836 18.73 -15.95 7.42
N ASP A 837 19.80 -16.63 7.82
CA ASP A 837 20.92 -17.00 6.94
C ASP A 837 20.63 -18.18 5.99
N ARG A 838 19.42 -18.78 6.08
CA ARG A 838 19.01 -19.95 5.29
C ARG A 838 17.53 -19.97 4.91
N MET A 839 16.82 -18.86 5.08
CA MET A 839 15.37 -18.84 4.94
C MET A 839 14.87 -18.32 3.58
N TYR A 840 13.74 -18.86 3.14
CA TYR A 840 12.89 -18.32 2.07
C TYR A 840 11.63 -17.73 2.70
N ILE A 841 11.20 -16.57 2.21
CA ILE A 841 10.00 -15.87 2.66
C ILE A 841 9.07 -15.68 1.46
N ALA A 842 7.95 -16.39 1.47
CA ALA A 842 6.77 -16.10 0.67
C ALA A 842 5.87 -15.16 1.46
N ASN A 843 5.81 -13.89 1.09
CA ASN A 843 5.04 -12.89 1.83
C ASN A 843 3.73 -12.59 1.11
N ALA A 844 2.58 -12.82 1.75
CA ALA A 844 1.29 -12.37 1.25
C ALA A 844 1.21 -10.83 1.23
N THR A 845 0.44 -10.26 0.30
CA THR A 845 0.26 -8.81 0.25
C THR A 845 -0.45 -8.29 1.51
N GLY A 846 0.07 -7.23 2.13
CA GLY A 846 -0.45 -6.67 3.37
C GLY A 846 0.55 -5.69 3.99
N CYS A 847 0.40 -5.33 5.27
CA CYS A 847 1.40 -4.47 5.91
C CYS A 847 2.80 -5.07 5.81
N SER A 848 2.94 -6.38 6.00
CA SER A 848 4.21 -7.10 5.89
C SER A 848 4.89 -6.98 4.53
N SER A 849 4.14 -6.96 3.43
CA SER A 849 4.75 -6.73 2.12
C SER A 849 5.09 -5.26 1.87
N ILE A 850 4.27 -4.33 2.38
CA ILE A 850 4.52 -2.88 2.21
C ILE A 850 5.76 -2.45 2.99
N TRP A 851 5.85 -2.73 4.29
CA TRP A 851 7.07 -2.38 5.03
C TRP A 851 8.25 -3.29 4.68
N GLY A 852 8.00 -4.49 4.13
CA GLY A 852 9.01 -5.50 3.82
C GLY A 852 9.65 -5.38 2.43
N GLY A 853 9.00 -4.70 1.48
CA GLY A 853 9.44 -4.65 0.08
C GLY A 853 8.86 -3.50 -0.74
N SER A 854 8.75 -2.29 -0.19
CA SER A 854 8.41 -1.09 -0.99
C SER A 854 9.64 -0.45 -1.61
N ALA A 855 9.81 -0.62 -2.92
CA ALA A 855 10.91 -0.02 -3.68
C ALA A 855 10.96 1.51 -3.46
N PRO A 856 12.17 2.11 -3.34
CA PRO A 856 13.49 1.49 -3.53
C PRO A 856 14.12 0.91 -2.24
N SER A 857 13.38 0.85 -1.12
CA SER A 857 13.93 0.48 0.20
C SER A 857 13.64 -0.97 0.56
N THR A 858 14.68 -1.76 0.82
CA THR A 858 14.61 -3.17 1.23
C THR A 858 15.18 -3.33 2.65
N PRO A 859 14.34 -3.66 3.66
CA PRO A 859 14.77 -3.83 5.05
C PRO A 859 15.41 -5.19 5.34
N TYR A 860 15.14 -6.20 4.51
CA TYR A 860 15.85 -7.47 4.57
C TYR A 860 17.29 -7.26 4.10
N THR A 861 18.25 -7.79 4.85
CA THR A 861 19.68 -7.61 4.60
C THR A 861 20.44 -8.93 4.76
N VAL A 862 21.74 -8.90 4.48
CA VAL A 862 22.63 -10.05 4.58
C VAL A 862 23.59 -9.93 5.76
N ASN A 863 24.07 -11.07 6.26
CA ASN A 863 25.15 -11.13 7.23
C ASN A 863 26.51 -10.86 6.58
N LYS A 864 27.60 -10.85 7.38
CA LYS A 864 28.98 -10.66 6.89
C LYS A 864 29.44 -11.72 5.87
N GLU A 865 28.76 -12.86 5.77
CA GLU A 865 29.02 -13.92 4.78
C GLU A 865 28.22 -13.75 3.48
N GLY A 866 27.41 -12.68 3.37
CA GLY A 866 26.52 -12.45 2.24
C GLY A 866 25.24 -13.30 2.23
N ARG A 867 24.88 -13.94 3.36
CA ARG A 867 23.66 -14.76 3.49
C ARG A 867 22.54 -13.98 4.16
N GLY A 868 21.32 -14.11 3.65
CA GLY A 868 20.13 -13.49 4.23
C GLY A 868 18.83 -14.09 3.69
N PRO A 869 17.68 -13.60 4.17
CA PRO A 869 16.37 -14.13 3.81
C PRO A 869 16.08 -13.90 2.32
N ALA A 870 15.83 -14.94 1.52
CA ALA A 870 15.31 -14.75 0.16
C ALA A 870 13.81 -14.38 0.23
N TRP A 871 13.41 -13.21 -0.24
CA TRP A 871 12.07 -12.66 -0.03
C TRP A 871 11.36 -12.39 -1.35
N GLU A 872 10.08 -12.75 -1.43
CA GLU A 872 9.23 -12.41 -2.57
C GLU A 872 7.76 -12.27 -2.14
N ASN A 873 7.05 -11.31 -2.75
CA ASN A 873 5.60 -11.18 -2.66
C ASN A 873 4.97 -11.54 -4.01
N SER A 874 4.20 -12.63 -4.04
CA SER A 874 3.35 -12.98 -5.19
C SER A 874 2.08 -12.12 -5.17
N LEU A 875 1.00 -12.58 -4.53
CA LEU A 875 -0.27 -11.85 -4.44
C LEU A 875 -0.81 -11.85 -2.99
N PHE A 876 -2.06 -11.41 -2.82
CA PHE A 876 -2.71 -11.37 -1.51
C PHE A 876 -3.31 -12.73 -1.16
N GLU A 877 -3.90 -13.40 -2.14
CA GLU A 877 -4.67 -14.63 -2.03
C GLU A 877 -3.83 -15.90 -1.94
N ASP A 878 -2.57 -15.89 -2.40
CA ASP A 878 -1.80 -17.11 -2.71
C ASP A 878 -0.54 -17.30 -1.85
N GLY A 879 -0.35 -16.50 -0.79
CA GLY A 879 0.90 -16.51 -0.02
C GLY A 879 1.30 -17.87 0.57
N ALA A 880 0.33 -18.76 0.83
CA ALA A 880 0.59 -20.09 1.36
C ALA A 880 1.04 -21.04 0.25
N GLU A 881 0.29 -21.08 -0.84
CA GLU A 881 0.57 -21.88 -2.04
C GLU A 881 1.90 -21.47 -2.67
N PHE A 882 2.22 -20.18 -2.63
CA PHE A 882 3.48 -19.66 -3.11
C PHE A 882 4.67 -20.16 -2.28
N GLY A 883 4.57 -20.09 -0.95
CA GLY A 883 5.58 -20.69 -0.06
C GLY A 883 5.66 -22.20 -0.22
N TYR A 884 4.53 -22.87 -0.43
CA TYR A 884 4.49 -24.29 -0.73
C TYR A 884 5.24 -24.63 -2.02
N GLY A 885 5.06 -23.86 -3.09
CA GLY A 885 5.81 -23.97 -4.34
C GLY A 885 7.32 -23.81 -4.13
N MET A 886 7.75 -22.82 -3.32
CA MET A 886 9.16 -22.67 -2.94
C MET A 886 9.70 -23.92 -2.22
N ASN A 887 8.93 -24.47 -1.27
CA ASN A 887 9.31 -25.69 -0.54
C ASN A 887 9.47 -26.90 -1.48
N LEU A 888 8.54 -27.10 -2.42
CA LEU A 888 8.64 -28.16 -3.43
C LEU A 888 9.93 -28.03 -4.25
N ALA A 889 10.25 -26.81 -4.70
CA ALA A 889 11.45 -26.55 -5.48
C ALA A 889 12.74 -26.80 -4.68
N VAL A 890 12.79 -26.34 -3.43
CA VAL A 890 13.92 -26.58 -2.52
C VAL A 890 14.11 -28.10 -2.30
N ASN A 891 13.03 -28.82 -2.01
CA ASN A 891 13.08 -30.27 -1.78
C ASN A 891 13.53 -31.04 -3.03
N ALA A 892 13.06 -30.65 -4.21
CA ALA A 892 13.48 -31.25 -5.47
C ALA A 892 14.97 -31.02 -5.73
N ARG A 893 15.46 -29.80 -5.56
CA ARG A 893 16.88 -29.46 -5.77
C ARG A 893 17.80 -30.15 -4.76
N GLN A 894 17.40 -30.22 -3.48
CA GLN A 894 18.14 -30.95 -2.45
C GLN A 894 18.16 -32.47 -2.71
N THR A 895 17.07 -33.03 -3.22
CA THR A 895 17.00 -34.44 -3.61
C THR A 895 17.93 -34.73 -4.78
N ALA A 896 17.92 -33.90 -5.83
CA ALA A 896 18.83 -34.04 -6.95
C ALA A 896 20.31 -33.95 -6.53
N ALA A 897 20.66 -33.03 -5.61
CA ALA A 897 22.01 -32.95 -5.05
C ALA A 897 22.37 -34.22 -4.25
N ALA A 898 21.43 -34.75 -3.46
CA ALA A 898 21.61 -35.99 -2.70
C ALA A 898 21.81 -37.21 -3.60
N ASP A 899 21.05 -37.32 -4.68
CA ASP A 899 21.17 -38.45 -5.61
C ASP A 899 22.48 -38.41 -6.39
N LEU A 900 22.92 -37.23 -6.83
CA LEU A 900 24.22 -37.06 -7.48
C LEU A 900 25.38 -37.32 -6.51
N ALA A 901 25.30 -36.84 -5.27
CA ALA A 901 26.30 -37.14 -4.24
C ALA A 901 26.37 -38.64 -3.93
N ARG A 902 25.23 -39.34 -3.88
CA ARG A 902 25.17 -40.79 -3.67
C ARG A 902 25.78 -41.56 -4.84
N SER A 903 25.49 -41.13 -6.07
CA SER A 903 26.09 -41.70 -7.28
C SER A 903 27.61 -41.56 -7.26
N LEU A 904 28.13 -40.34 -7.06
CA LEU A 904 29.57 -40.09 -6.98
C LEU A 904 30.25 -40.89 -5.87
N ALA A 905 29.63 -41.01 -4.69
CA ALA A 905 30.19 -41.77 -3.58
C ALA A 905 30.35 -43.29 -3.89
N GLN A 906 29.68 -43.82 -4.91
CA GLN A 906 29.75 -45.23 -5.32
C GLN A 906 30.71 -45.50 -6.47
N LYS A 907 31.23 -44.47 -7.14
CA LYS A 907 32.12 -44.63 -8.29
C LYS A 907 33.59 -44.72 -7.87
N GLU A 908 34.33 -45.66 -8.48
CA GLU A 908 35.74 -45.90 -8.17
C GLU A 908 36.67 -44.75 -8.58
N ASP A 909 36.30 -43.98 -9.61
CA ASP A 909 37.06 -42.83 -10.11
C ASP A 909 36.82 -41.54 -9.32
N THR A 910 35.91 -41.56 -8.33
CA THR A 910 35.66 -40.41 -7.46
C THR A 910 36.76 -40.27 -6.40
N PRO A 911 37.39 -39.09 -6.24
CA PRO A 911 38.43 -38.89 -5.24
C PRO A 911 37.96 -39.24 -3.82
N ALA A 912 38.76 -40.01 -3.08
CA ALA A 912 38.40 -40.52 -1.75
C ALA A 912 37.93 -39.43 -0.76
N ALA A 913 38.51 -38.23 -0.82
CA ALA A 913 38.09 -37.09 0.00
C ALA A 913 36.66 -36.63 -0.32
N VAL A 914 36.28 -36.63 -1.60
CA VAL A 914 34.92 -36.30 -2.06
C VAL A 914 33.96 -37.39 -1.62
N THR A 915 34.29 -38.67 -1.82
CA THR A 915 33.49 -39.81 -1.37
C THR A 915 33.18 -39.75 0.12
N LEU A 916 34.20 -39.51 0.96
CA LEU A 916 34.03 -39.40 2.41
C LEU A 916 33.13 -38.22 2.80
N CYS A 917 33.34 -37.05 2.20
CA CYS A 917 32.53 -35.87 2.52
C CYS A 917 31.09 -36.01 2.01
N ALA A 918 30.89 -36.63 0.85
CA ALA A 918 29.56 -36.90 0.30
C ALA A 918 28.77 -37.84 1.22
N GLN A 919 29.38 -38.92 1.70
CA GLN A 919 28.74 -39.84 2.64
C GLN A 919 28.40 -39.17 3.98
N LYS A 920 29.34 -38.36 4.52
CA LYS A 920 29.10 -37.59 5.75
C LYS A 920 27.94 -36.62 5.58
N TRP A 921 27.91 -35.88 4.47
CA TRP A 921 26.82 -34.94 4.20
C TRP A 921 25.49 -35.68 4.04
N LEU A 922 25.43 -36.79 3.29
CA LEU A 922 24.22 -37.59 3.14
C LEU A 922 23.61 -38.06 4.47
N ASN A 923 24.46 -38.40 5.46
CA ASN A 923 24.03 -38.82 6.78
C ASN A 923 23.46 -37.67 7.63
N HIS A 924 23.92 -36.43 7.43
CA HIS A 924 23.56 -35.25 8.22
C HIS A 924 22.73 -34.21 7.47
N ARG A 925 22.37 -34.44 6.20
CA ARG A 925 21.73 -33.44 5.31
C ARG A 925 20.38 -32.91 5.78
N ARG A 926 19.72 -33.62 6.70
CA ARG A 926 18.41 -33.25 7.28
C ARG A 926 18.53 -32.55 8.64
N GLU A 927 19.76 -32.31 9.11
CA GLU A 927 20.05 -31.60 10.35
C GLU A 927 20.50 -30.18 10.04
N THR A 928 19.98 -29.17 10.75
CA THR A 928 20.30 -27.76 10.47
C THR A 928 21.80 -27.48 10.51
N GLU A 929 22.46 -27.79 11.63
CA GLU A 929 23.91 -27.56 11.76
C GLU A 929 24.72 -28.66 11.07
N GLY A 930 24.30 -29.92 11.21
CA GLY A 930 24.99 -31.06 10.59
C GLY A 930 25.12 -30.93 9.07
N SER A 931 24.04 -30.54 8.38
CA SER A 931 24.04 -30.33 6.92
C SER A 931 24.94 -29.17 6.50
N ARG A 932 25.03 -28.11 7.32
CA ARG A 932 25.88 -26.95 7.08
C ARG A 932 27.35 -27.33 7.16
N THR A 933 27.80 -27.90 8.29
CA THR A 933 29.21 -28.24 8.51
C THR A 933 29.68 -29.28 7.49
N THR A 934 28.90 -30.35 7.29
CA THR A 934 29.28 -31.42 6.36
C THR A 934 29.16 -30.99 4.89
N GLY A 935 28.21 -30.12 4.57
CA GLY A 935 28.05 -29.53 3.24
C GLY A 935 29.20 -28.61 2.86
N GLN A 936 29.68 -27.78 3.80
CA GLN A 936 30.87 -26.94 3.58
C GLN A 936 32.12 -27.80 3.33
N ALA A 937 32.30 -28.88 4.09
CA ALA A 937 33.38 -29.84 3.87
C ALA A 937 33.28 -30.51 2.49
N LEU A 938 32.09 -30.90 2.06
CA LEU A 938 31.84 -31.45 0.72
C LEU A 938 32.16 -30.43 -0.38
N ALA A 939 31.69 -29.18 -0.25
CA ALA A 939 31.99 -28.13 -1.22
C ALA A 939 33.50 -27.86 -1.34
N ALA A 940 34.23 -27.84 -0.22
CA ALA A 940 35.68 -27.68 -0.22
C ALA A 940 36.41 -28.87 -0.87
N ALA A 941 35.96 -30.11 -0.60
CA ALA A 941 36.51 -31.31 -1.23
C ALA A 941 36.27 -31.31 -2.75
N LEU A 942 35.07 -30.94 -3.19
CA LEU A 942 34.72 -30.79 -4.60
C LEU A 942 35.58 -29.74 -5.30
N ALA A 943 35.69 -28.54 -4.73
CA ALA A 943 36.52 -27.46 -5.28
C ALA A 943 37.97 -27.92 -5.48
N LYS A 944 38.55 -28.60 -4.47
CA LYS A 944 39.91 -29.13 -4.55
C LYS A 944 40.06 -30.19 -5.65
N ALA A 945 39.09 -31.10 -5.78
CA ALA A 945 39.10 -32.14 -6.81
C ALA A 945 38.97 -31.56 -8.23
N ILE A 946 38.12 -30.54 -8.40
CA ILE A 946 37.93 -29.82 -9.66
C ILE A 946 39.20 -29.10 -10.06
N SER A 947 39.82 -28.33 -9.15
CA SER A 947 41.08 -27.64 -9.44
C SER A 947 42.25 -28.60 -9.74
N ALA A 948 42.23 -29.80 -9.17
CA ALA A 948 43.24 -30.82 -9.42
C ALA A 948 42.99 -31.65 -10.70
N GLY A 949 41.82 -31.50 -11.35
CA GLY A 949 41.44 -32.31 -12.51
C GLY A 949 41.27 -33.80 -12.20
N THR A 950 40.98 -34.17 -10.95
CA THR A 950 40.85 -35.57 -10.51
C THR A 950 39.41 -36.04 -10.50
N GLY A 951 39.14 -37.21 -11.07
CA GLY A 951 37.79 -37.80 -11.20
C GLY A 951 36.98 -37.19 -12.35
N ASN A 952 35.72 -37.58 -12.47
CA ASN A 952 34.82 -37.07 -13.51
C ASN A 952 34.46 -35.58 -13.30
N GLN A 953 35.10 -34.70 -14.06
CA GLN A 953 34.99 -33.25 -13.89
C GLN A 953 33.58 -32.71 -14.12
N GLU A 954 32.82 -33.30 -15.05
CA GLU A 954 31.47 -32.84 -15.37
C GLU A 954 30.53 -33.05 -14.18
N GLU A 955 30.55 -34.24 -13.59
CA GLU A 955 29.70 -34.59 -12.45
C GLU A 955 30.12 -33.89 -11.16
N LEU A 956 31.43 -33.73 -10.93
CA LEU A 956 31.95 -32.98 -9.79
C LEU A 956 31.55 -31.51 -9.88
N GLN A 957 31.66 -30.91 -11.08
CA GLN A 957 31.22 -29.53 -11.31
C GLN A 957 29.71 -29.39 -11.18
N ALA A 958 28.93 -30.36 -11.68
CA ALA A 958 27.48 -30.38 -11.51
C ALA A 958 27.09 -30.38 -10.03
N LEU A 959 27.68 -31.26 -9.20
CA LEU A 959 27.39 -31.28 -7.76
C LEU A 959 27.88 -30.00 -7.07
N TYR A 960 29.04 -29.48 -7.44
CA TYR A 960 29.57 -28.23 -6.89
C TYR A 960 28.67 -27.02 -7.21
N ASN A 961 28.04 -27.00 -8.38
CA ASN A 961 27.09 -25.94 -8.76
C ASN A 961 25.78 -26.00 -7.94
N MET A 962 25.50 -27.11 -7.26
CA MET A 962 24.35 -27.30 -6.36
C MET A 962 24.70 -27.06 -4.88
N ARG A 963 25.91 -26.55 -4.57
CA ARG A 963 26.39 -26.38 -3.19
C ARG A 963 25.54 -25.44 -2.33
N ASP A 964 24.80 -24.53 -2.96
CA ASP A 964 23.82 -23.68 -2.30
C ASP A 964 22.72 -24.51 -1.62
N MET A 965 22.47 -25.74 -2.07
CA MET A 965 21.47 -26.65 -1.53
C MET A 965 21.99 -27.62 -0.45
N PHE A 966 23.29 -27.63 -0.14
CA PHE A 966 23.85 -28.58 0.83
C PHE A 966 23.36 -28.34 2.26
N GLY A 967 23.26 -27.08 2.69
CA GLY A 967 22.66 -26.76 3.98
C GLY A 967 21.13 -26.89 3.93
N GLN A 968 20.52 -27.37 5.01
CA GLN A 968 19.07 -27.36 5.17
C GLN A 968 18.52 -25.92 5.08
N LYS A 969 17.38 -25.76 4.41
CA LYS A 969 16.71 -24.46 4.22
C LYS A 969 15.48 -24.36 5.12
N SER A 970 15.01 -23.13 5.35
CA SER A 970 13.80 -22.86 6.16
C SER A 970 12.79 -22.10 5.31
N VAL A 971 11.66 -22.69 4.97
CA VAL A 971 10.63 -22.01 4.15
C VAL A 971 9.57 -21.41 5.06
N TRP A 972 9.29 -20.12 4.89
CA TRP A 972 8.32 -19.36 5.66
C TRP A 972 7.29 -18.69 4.76
N ALA A 973 6.01 -18.80 5.13
CA ALA A 973 4.93 -18.00 4.57
C ALA A 973 4.49 -16.94 5.59
N PHE A 974 4.62 -15.67 5.25
CA PHE A 974 4.26 -14.54 6.11
C PHE A 974 3.00 -13.85 5.62
N GLY A 975 2.13 -13.42 6.54
CA GLY A 975 1.02 -12.55 6.18
C GLY A 975 0.20 -12.09 7.37
N GLY A 976 -0.66 -11.11 7.14
CA GLY A 976 -1.58 -10.58 8.16
C GLY A 976 -2.82 -11.46 8.33
N ASP A 977 -3.68 -11.07 9.28
CA ASP A 977 -4.94 -11.79 9.52
C ASP A 977 -5.89 -11.78 8.32
N GLY A 978 -5.95 -10.71 7.54
CA GLY A 978 -6.80 -10.68 6.35
C GLY A 978 -6.42 -11.70 5.26
N TRP A 979 -5.16 -12.09 5.17
CA TRP A 979 -4.77 -13.20 4.30
C TRP A 979 -5.19 -14.54 4.92
N ALA A 980 -4.73 -14.82 6.13
CA ALA A 980 -4.83 -16.15 6.72
C ALA A 980 -6.27 -16.53 7.13
N TYR A 981 -7.10 -15.57 7.51
CA TYR A 981 -8.47 -15.82 7.97
C TYR A 981 -9.48 -15.72 6.84
N ASP A 982 -9.24 -14.86 5.84
CA ASP A 982 -10.17 -14.50 4.79
C ASP A 982 -9.73 -14.99 3.40
N ILE A 983 -8.99 -14.18 2.63
CA ILE A 983 -8.82 -14.38 1.19
C ILE A 983 -7.93 -15.58 0.85
N GLY A 984 -6.83 -15.78 1.59
CA GLY A 984 -5.90 -16.88 1.38
C GLY A 984 -6.18 -18.09 2.27
N TYR A 985 -7.29 -18.10 3.03
CA TYR A 985 -7.55 -19.18 3.97
C TYR A 985 -7.68 -20.54 3.30
N GLY A 986 -8.26 -20.63 2.10
CA GLY A 986 -8.34 -21.91 1.36
C GLY A 986 -6.95 -22.47 1.04
N GLY A 987 -6.01 -21.60 0.66
CA GLY A 987 -4.61 -21.93 0.45
C GLY A 987 -3.88 -22.33 1.73
N VAL A 988 -4.05 -21.54 2.80
CA VAL A 988 -3.51 -21.86 4.13
C VAL A 988 -3.99 -23.24 4.57
N ASP A 989 -5.29 -23.51 4.51
CA ASP A 989 -5.87 -24.79 4.89
C ASP A 989 -5.29 -25.96 4.09
N HIS A 990 -5.15 -25.82 2.77
CA HIS A 990 -4.52 -26.83 1.92
C HIS A 990 -3.06 -27.12 2.31
N VAL A 991 -2.29 -26.06 2.57
CA VAL A 991 -0.88 -26.20 2.97
C VAL A 991 -0.77 -26.83 4.37
N LEU A 992 -1.63 -26.46 5.33
CA LEU A 992 -1.70 -27.11 6.63
C LEU A 992 -1.97 -28.62 6.49
N ALA A 993 -2.86 -29.02 5.58
CA ALA A 993 -3.21 -30.41 5.34
C ALA A 993 -2.08 -31.23 4.66
N SER A 994 -1.15 -30.57 3.96
CA SER A 994 -0.11 -31.25 3.16
C SER A 994 0.89 -32.04 4.01
N GLY A 995 1.15 -31.62 5.24
CA GLY A 995 2.18 -32.19 6.12
C GLY A 995 3.61 -31.83 5.73
N GLU A 996 3.80 -30.93 4.77
CA GLU A 996 5.11 -30.51 4.27
C GLU A 996 5.81 -29.55 5.24
N ASN A 997 7.15 -29.54 5.22
CA ASN A 997 7.96 -28.77 6.18
C ASN A 997 8.01 -27.28 5.81
N ILE A 998 6.94 -26.56 6.15
CA ILE A 998 6.78 -25.13 5.92
C ILE A 998 6.23 -24.45 7.17
N ASN A 999 6.73 -23.24 7.45
CA ASN A 999 6.33 -22.44 8.61
C ASN A 999 5.44 -21.29 8.17
N ILE A 1000 4.25 -21.17 8.75
CA ILE A 1000 3.31 -20.06 8.51
C ILE A 1000 3.36 -19.12 9.72
N LEU A 1001 3.65 -17.83 9.48
CA LEU A 1001 3.57 -16.78 10.50
C LEU A 1001 2.43 -15.82 10.16
N VAL A 1002 1.39 -15.84 10.99
CA VAL A 1002 0.23 -14.94 10.91
C VAL A 1002 0.44 -13.78 11.89
N LEU A 1003 0.56 -12.59 11.35
CA LEU A 1003 0.65 -11.33 12.10
C LEU A 1003 -0.77 -10.82 12.33
N ASP A 1004 -1.39 -11.25 13.43
CA ASP A 1004 -2.81 -11.03 13.71
C ASP A 1004 -3.03 -9.64 14.31
N THR A 1005 -3.38 -8.70 13.44
CA THR A 1005 -3.79 -7.34 13.81
C THR A 1005 -5.29 -7.23 13.98
N GLU A 1006 -6.05 -8.31 13.75
CA GLU A 1006 -7.50 -8.37 13.87
C GLU A 1006 -8.28 -7.39 12.98
N VAL A 1007 -7.63 -6.77 12.00
CA VAL A 1007 -8.19 -5.87 10.99
C VAL A 1007 -7.30 -5.86 9.75
N TYR A 1008 -7.83 -5.42 8.61
CA TYR A 1008 -7.01 -5.19 7.42
C TYR A 1008 -6.22 -3.88 7.58
N SER A 1009 -5.12 -3.97 8.30
CA SER A 1009 -4.32 -2.82 8.72
C SER A 1009 -3.83 -1.95 7.56
N ASN A 1010 -3.43 -2.56 6.45
CA ASN A 1010 -2.83 -1.84 5.32
C ASN A 1010 -3.82 -0.92 4.59
N THR A 1011 -5.03 -1.42 4.36
CA THR A 1011 -6.04 -0.77 3.51
C THR A 1011 -6.94 0.21 4.25
N GLY A 1012 -6.72 0.43 5.56
CA GLY A 1012 -7.47 1.42 6.34
C GLY A 1012 -8.14 0.88 7.61
N GLY A 1013 -7.95 -0.40 7.96
CA GLY A 1013 -8.54 -1.00 9.15
C GLY A 1013 -9.96 -1.52 8.92
N GLN A 1014 -10.18 -2.24 7.81
CA GLN A 1014 -11.41 -2.97 7.55
C GLN A 1014 -11.55 -4.21 8.47
N ALA A 1015 -12.79 -4.58 8.75
CA ALA A 1015 -13.09 -5.79 9.51
C ALA A 1015 -12.63 -7.05 8.75
N SER A 1016 -12.01 -7.97 9.48
CA SER A 1016 -11.63 -9.30 9.03
C SER A 1016 -12.45 -10.36 9.77
N LYS A 1017 -12.34 -11.63 9.36
CA LYS A 1017 -12.83 -12.74 10.20
C LYS A 1017 -12.05 -12.88 11.52
N ALA A 1018 -10.88 -12.23 11.64
CA ALA A 1018 -10.10 -12.17 12.87
C ALA A 1018 -10.52 -11.04 13.82
N THR A 1019 -11.32 -10.06 13.37
CA THR A 1019 -11.86 -9.00 14.23
C THR A 1019 -12.77 -9.60 15.33
N ASN A 1020 -12.65 -9.12 16.58
CA ASN A 1020 -13.46 -9.60 17.70
C ASN A 1020 -14.86 -8.97 17.74
N THR A 1021 -15.76 -9.63 18.46
CA THR A 1021 -17.10 -9.11 18.77
C THR A 1021 -16.99 -7.73 19.43
N GLY A 1022 -17.82 -6.78 18.98
CA GLY A 1022 -17.87 -5.42 19.54
C GLY A 1022 -16.80 -4.45 19.02
N ALA A 1023 -15.78 -4.93 18.32
CA ALA A 1023 -14.77 -4.05 17.74
C ALA A 1023 -15.36 -3.27 16.54
N VAL A 1024 -15.11 -1.97 16.51
CA VAL A 1024 -15.43 -1.07 15.40
C VAL A 1024 -14.26 -1.07 14.42
N ALA A 1025 -14.59 -1.34 13.16
CA ALA A 1025 -13.69 -1.29 12.03
C ALA A 1025 -14.48 -0.82 10.81
N GLN A 1026 -13.80 -0.50 9.70
CA GLN A 1026 -14.51 -0.26 8.44
C GLN A 1026 -15.28 -1.53 8.04
N PHE A 1027 -16.52 -1.38 7.55
CA PHE A 1027 -17.50 -2.46 7.35
C PHE A 1027 -18.02 -3.17 8.61
N ALA A 1028 -17.68 -2.65 9.79
CA ALA A 1028 -18.25 -3.02 11.07
C ALA A 1028 -18.48 -1.75 11.92
N ALA A 1029 -19.03 -0.70 11.29
CA ALA A 1029 -19.17 0.63 11.90
C ALA A 1029 -20.02 0.62 13.20
N ALA A 1030 -20.95 -0.33 13.32
CA ALA A 1030 -21.78 -0.53 14.52
C ALA A 1030 -21.27 -1.67 15.43
N GLY A 1031 -19.97 -1.98 15.36
CA GLY A 1031 -19.34 -3.08 16.08
C GLY A 1031 -19.61 -4.44 15.42
N LYS A 1032 -18.56 -5.26 15.28
CA LYS A 1032 -18.69 -6.60 14.69
C LYS A 1032 -19.61 -7.48 15.54
N ALA A 1033 -20.62 -8.06 14.89
CA ALA A 1033 -21.67 -8.83 15.54
C ALA A 1033 -21.43 -10.34 15.56
N VAL A 1034 -20.31 -10.83 15.05
CA VAL A 1034 -19.97 -12.26 15.03
C VAL A 1034 -18.62 -12.48 15.70
N GLN A 1035 -18.48 -13.62 16.39
CA GLN A 1035 -17.25 -14.00 17.08
C GLN A 1035 -16.05 -14.05 16.10
N LYS A 1036 -14.83 -13.86 16.64
CA LYS A 1036 -13.58 -14.10 15.93
C LYS A 1036 -13.50 -15.56 15.48
N LYS A 1037 -13.13 -15.80 14.21
CA LYS A 1037 -12.85 -17.16 13.70
C LYS A 1037 -11.67 -17.75 14.48
N ASP A 1038 -11.80 -18.99 14.94
CA ASP A 1038 -10.74 -19.66 15.71
C ASP A 1038 -9.81 -20.47 14.80
N LEU A 1039 -8.89 -19.78 14.11
CA LEU A 1039 -7.95 -20.40 13.17
C LEU A 1039 -7.05 -21.44 13.84
N ALA A 1040 -6.60 -21.18 15.08
CA ALA A 1040 -5.80 -22.15 15.82
C ALA A 1040 -6.57 -23.44 16.11
N ALA A 1041 -7.83 -23.34 16.55
CA ALA A 1041 -8.66 -24.51 16.80
C ALA A 1041 -8.88 -25.34 15.54
N ILE A 1042 -9.07 -24.69 14.38
CA ILE A 1042 -9.19 -25.37 13.08
C ILE A 1042 -7.89 -26.10 12.72
N ALA A 1043 -6.74 -25.41 12.81
CA ALA A 1043 -5.44 -26.01 12.49
C ALA A 1043 -5.11 -27.21 13.40
N MET A 1044 -5.46 -27.14 14.69
CA MET A 1044 -5.25 -28.25 15.62
C MET A 1044 -6.06 -29.51 15.28
N GLN A 1045 -7.19 -29.40 14.54
CA GLN A 1045 -8.00 -30.57 14.16
C GLN A 1045 -7.28 -31.54 13.23
N TYR A 1046 -6.31 -31.07 12.44
CA TYR A 1046 -5.48 -31.95 11.60
C TYR A 1046 -4.65 -32.93 12.43
N GLY A 1047 -4.28 -32.55 13.65
CA GLY A 1047 -3.55 -33.39 14.59
C GLY A 1047 -2.05 -33.52 14.32
N ASN A 1048 -1.61 -33.34 13.07
CA ASN A 1048 -0.21 -33.41 12.59
C ASN A 1048 0.36 -32.03 12.20
N VAL A 1049 -0.29 -30.93 12.59
CA VAL A 1049 0.18 -29.56 12.39
C VAL A 1049 0.70 -29.02 13.72
N TYR A 1050 1.88 -28.40 13.74
CA TYR A 1050 2.31 -27.64 14.90
C TYR A 1050 1.57 -26.30 14.95
N VAL A 1051 0.93 -25.96 16.08
CA VAL A 1051 0.16 -24.71 16.22
C VAL A 1051 0.63 -23.96 17.45
N ALA A 1052 0.93 -22.67 17.32
CA ALA A 1052 1.21 -21.81 18.47
C ALA A 1052 0.46 -20.48 18.40
N GLN A 1053 -0.05 -20.03 19.54
CA GLN A 1053 -0.58 -18.69 19.73
C GLN A 1053 0.37 -17.92 20.66
N VAL A 1054 0.89 -16.77 20.19
CA VAL A 1054 1.96 -16.01 20.85
C VAL A 1054 1.60 -14.53 21.01
N ALA A 1055 2.14 -13.89 22.04
CA ALA A 1055 2.10 -12.44 22.22
C ALA A 1055 3.41 -11.99 22.88
N MET A 1056 4.30 -11.35 22.11
CA MET A 1056 5.67 -11.07 22.51
C MET A 1056 5.78 -10.32 23.84
N GLY A 1057 5.00 -9.25 24.00
CA GLY A 1057 5.02 -8.42 25.20
C GLY A 1057 4.43 -9.10 26.45
N ALA A 1058 3.65 -10.17 26.27
CA ALA A 1058 3.13 -10.98 27.37
C ALA A 1058 4.19 -11.95 27.91
N ASP A 1059 4.88 -12.67 27.01
CA ASP A 1059 5.98 -13.58 27.36
C ASP A 1059 7.00 -13.72 26.21
N TYR A 1060 8.16 -13.07 26.40
CA TYR A 1060 9.30 -13.12 25.48
C TYR A 1060 9.87 -14.53 25.31
N SER A 1061 9.88 -15.33 26.38
CA SER A 1061 10.46 -16.68 26.37
C SER A 1061 9.54 -17.68 25.69
N GLN A 1062 8.22 -17.56 25.90
CA GLN A 1062 7.22 -18.39 25.22
C GLN A 1062 7.23 -18.14 23.72
N THR A 1063 7.31 -16.88 23.29
CA THR A 1063 7.40 -16.51 21.87
C THR A 1063 8.64 -17.14 21.22
N LEU A 1064 9.81 -16.98 21.86
CA LEU A 1064 11.06 -17.58 21.38
C LEU A 1064 10.98 -19.10 21.28
N ARG A 1065 10.44 -19.76 22.32
CA ARG A 1065 10.26 -21.21 22.33
C ARG A 1065 9.35 -21.68 21.22
N ALA A 1066 8.23 -21.00 21.00
CA ALA A 1066 7.27 -21.36 19.96
C ALA A 1066 7.88 -21.29 18.55
N LEU A 1067 8.68 -20.26 18.26
CA LEU A 1067 9.40 -20.13 16.98
C LEU A 1067 10.41 -21.28 16.77
N LEU A 1068 11.18 -21.64 17.80
CA LEU A 1068 12.16 -22.73 17.73
C LEU A 1068 11.49 -24.10 17.58
N GLU A 1069 10.40 -24.33 18.30
CA GLU A 1069 9.64 -25.58 18.22
C GLU A 1069 8.95 -25.76 16.87
N ALA A 1070 8.37 -24.68 16.32
CA ALA A 1070 7.77 -24.65 14.99
C ALA A 1070 8.80 -24.95 13.89
N GLU A 1071 9.94 -24.25 13.90
CA GLU A 1071 10.93 -24.39 12.83
C GLU A 1071 11.61 -25.77 12.84
N SER A 1072 11.76 -26.37 14.03
CA SER A 1072 12.30 -27.72 14.18
C SER A 1072 11.28 -28.84 13.94
N TYR A 1073 10.00 -28.53 13.75
CA TYR A 1073 8.98 -29.52 13.47
C TYR A 1073 9.12 -30.01 12.02
N PRO A 1074 9.30 -31.33 11.77
CA PRO A 1074 9.47 -31.85 10.42
C PRO A 1074 8.11 -32.01 9.71
N GLY A 1075 7.38 -30.91 9.58
CA GLY A 1075 6.04 -30.85 9.00
C GLY A 1075 5.51 -29.42 9.03
N THR A 1076 4.21 -29.25 8.82
CA THR A 1076 3.65 -27.90 8.72
C THR A 1076 3.46 -27.26 10.08
N SER A 1077 3.89 -26.01 10.21
CA SER A 1077 3.78 -25.21 11.43
C SER A 1077 2.99 -23.94 11.17
N ILE A 1078 2.15 -23.52 12.11
CA ILE A 1078 1.47 -22.22 12.07
C ILE A 1078 1.60 -21.50 13.42
N ILE A 1079 2.00 -20.24 13.35
CA ILE A 1079 2.20 -19.36 14.50
C ILE A 1079 1.31 -18.14 14.32
N ILE A 1080 0.39 -17.93 15.27
CA ILE A 1080 -0.53 -16.79 15.27
C ILE A 1080 -0.05 -15.81 16.33
N ALA A 1081 0.47 -14.67 15.89
CA ALA A 1081 1.10 -13.66 16.72
C ALA A 1081 0.21 -12.43 16.88
N TYR A 1082 -0.16 -12.07 18.11
CA TYR A 1082 -0.91 -10.83 18.36
C TYR A 1082 -0.03 -9.62 18.02
N ALA A 1083 -0.51 -8.76 17.12
CA ALA A 1083 0.21 -7.60 16.62
C ALA A 1083 -0.62 -6.31 16.80
N PRO A 1084 -0.47 -5.58 17.93
CA PRO A 1084 -1.17 -4.33 18.13
C PRO A 1084 -0.83 -3.30 17.04
N CYS A 1085 -1.83 -2.54 16.61
CA CYS A 1085 -1.77 -1.67 15.45
C CYS A 1085 -2.33 -0.27 15.76
N ILE A 1086 -1.88 0.73 14.98
CA ILE A 1086 -2.45 2.09 15.04
C ILE A 1086 -3.97 2.09 14.81
N SER A 1087 -4.50 1.13 14.05
CA SER A 1087 -5.94 0.96 13.79
C SER A 1087 -6.75 0.55 15.03
N HIS A 1088 -6.10 0.06 16.09
CA HIS A 1088 -6.76 -0.22 17.37
C HIS A 1088 -7.04 1.07 18.14
N GLY A 1089 -6.23 2.11 17.90
CA GLY A 1089 -6.28 3.36 18.65
C GLY A 1089 -6.01 3.13 20.14
N ILE A 1090 -4.89 2.49 20.44
CA ILE A 1090 -4.42 2.23 21.81
C ILE A 1090 -4.29 3.55 22.57
N LYS A 1091 -5.06 3.75 23.64
CA LYS A 1091 -5.11 5.04 24.37
C LYS A 1091 -3.80 5.36 25.09
N ILE A 1092 -3.07 4.33 25.53
CA ILE A 1092 -1.75 4.48 26.16
C ILE A 1092 -0.61 4.69 25.14
N GLY A 1093 -0.92 4.71 23.84
CA GLY A 1093 0.03 5.00 22.76
C GLY A 1093 0.83 3.79 22.26
N MET A 1094 1.34 3.89 21.02
CA MET A 1094 2.12 2.82 20.36
C MET A 1094 3.51 2.59 20.99
N ASN A 1095 3.99 3.48 21.86
CA ASN A 1095 5.18 3.22 22.66
C ASN A 1095 4.96 2.04 23.63
N ASN A 1096 3.70 1.77 23.99
CA ASN A 1096 3.29 0.75 24.94
C ASN A 1096 2.76 -0.53 24.30
N THR A 1097 3.03 -0.80 23.01
CA THR A 1097 2.59 -2.02 22.30
C THR A 1097 2.89 -3.31 23.08
N MET A 1098 4.07 -3.43 23.73
CA MET A 1098 4.41 -4.61 24.53
C MET A 1098 3.54 -4.74 25.80
N LEU A 1099 3.18 -3.62 26.43
CA LEU A 1099 2.25 -3.62 27.57
C LEU A 1099 0.83 -3.97 27.12
N GLU A 1100 0.41 -3.51 25.94
CA GLU A 1100 -0.89 -3.85 25.35
C GLU A 1100 -1.01 -5.36 25.08
N MET A 1101 0.04 -5.97 24.51
CA MET A 1101 0.10 -7.44 24.34
C MET A 1101 -0.04 -8.18 25.67
N LYS A 1102 0.61 -7.66 26.73
CA LYS A 1102 0.52 -8.24 28.08
C LYS A 1102 -0.87 -8.09 28.67
N ALA A 1103 -1.48 -6.91 28.55
CA ALA A 1103 -2.84 -6.63 29.03
C ALA A 1103 -3.86 -7.55 28.34
N ALA A 1104 -3.74 -7.74 27.02
CA ALA A 1104 -4.59 -8.65 26.26
C ALA A 1104 -4.57 -10.10 26.82
N VAL A 1105 -3.39 -10.59 27.21
CA VAL A 1105 -3.27 -11.92 27.85
C VAL A 1105 -3.81 -11.93 29.27
N GLN A 1106 -3.52 -10.89 30.06
CA GLN A 1106 -4.00 -10.77 31.44
C GLN A 1106 -5.53 -10.64 31.52
N ALA A 1107 -6.16 -10.04 30.52
CA ALA A 1107 -7.62 -9.89 30.42
C ALA A 1107 -8.32 -11.15 29.90
N GLY A 1108 -7.58 -12.15 29.42
CA GLY A 1108 -8.16 -13.32 28.73
C GLY A 1108 -8.69 -13.01 27.33
N TYR A 1109 -8.35 -11.85 26.76
CA TYR A 1109 -8.63 -11.49 25.37
C TYR A 1109 -7.80 -12.32 24.38
N TRP A 1110 -6.54 -12.58 24.76
CA TRP A 1110 -5.62 -13.44 24.01
C TRP A 1110 -5.06 -14.53 24.93
N HIS A 1111 -4.77 -15.71 24.39
CA HIS A 1111 -4.21 -16.82 25.15
C HIS A 1111 -2.91 -17.29 24.53
N LEU A 1112 -1.98 -17.74 25.38
CA LEU A 1112 -0.71 -18.30 24.94
C LEU A 1112 -0.77 -19.81 25.04
N PHE A 1113 -0.52 -20.52 23.95
CA PHE A 1113 -0.46 -21.98 23.95
C PHE A 1113 0.36 -22.52 22.79
N ARG A 1114 0.73 -23.79 22.89
CA ARG A 1114 1.41 -24.57 21.86
C ARG A 1114 0.78 -25.96 21.75
N TYR A 1115 0.54 -26.39 20.53
CA TYR A 1115 0.17 -27.75 20.16
C TYR A 1115 1.32 -28.36 19.38
N ASP A 1116 2.03 -29.32 19.97
CA ASP A 1116 3.17 -29.99 19.35
C ASP A 1116 2.85 -31.48 19.11
N PRO A 1117 2.61 -31.90 17.84
CA PRO A 1117 2.32 -33.28 17.49
C PRO A 1117 3.34 -34.30 18.01
N ARG A 1118 4.63 -33.93 18.10
CA ARG A 1118 5.73 -34.83 18.55
C ARG A 1118 5.56 -35.30 19.99
N ARG A 1119 4.78 -34.59 20.80
CA ARG A 1119 4.49 -34.97 22.19
C ARG A 1119 3.58 -36.19 22.28
N LYS A 1120 2.68 -36.36 21.30
CA LYS A 1120 1.80 -37.53 21.20
C LYS A 1120 2.59 -38.82 21.08
N GLU A 1121 3.67 -38.81 20.30
CA GLU A 1121 4.60 -39.94 20.14
C GLU A 1121 5.29 -40.34 21.45
N LYS A 1122 5.41 -39.39 22.38
CA LYS A 1122 5.99 -39.59 23.72
C LYS A 1122 4.94 -39.89 24.79
N GLY A 1123 3.69 -40.18 24.40
CA GLY A 1123 2.57 -40.43 25.32
C GLY A 1123 2.15 -39.22 26.15
N ARG A 1124 2.44 -37.99 25.67
CA ARG A 1124 2.12 -36.74 26.38
C ARG A 1124 1.07 -35.97 25.61
N ASN A 1125 0.25 -35.19 26.34
CA ASN A 1125 -0.69 -34.27 25.73
C ASN A 1125 0.08 -33.26 24.83
N PRO A 1126 -0.25 -33.17 23.52
CA PRO A 1126 0.35 -32.24 22.57
C PRO A 1126 0.00 -30.79 22.87
N PHE A 1127 -1.17 -30.53 23.45
CA PHE A 1127 -1.61 -29.20 23.82
C PHE A 1127 -0.99 -28.76 25.15
N GLN A 1128 -0.48 -27.54 25.18
CA GLN A 1128 0.14 -26.89 26.32
C GLN A 1128 -0.44 -25.48 26.43
N LEU A 1129 -1.21 -25.22 27.49
CA LEU A 1129 -1.65 -23.87 27.82
C LEU A 1129 -0.52 -23.15 28.58
N ASP A 1130 0.07 -22.13 27.96
CA ASP A 1130 1.21 -21.40 28.50
C ASP A 1130 0.78 -20.15 29.29
N SER A 1131 -0.38 -19.54 28.96
CA SER A 1131 -0.91 -18.38 29.68
C SER A 1131 -1.60 -18.78 31.00
N PRO A 1132 -1.47 -17.98 32.08
CA PRO A 1132 -2.21 -18.20 33.32
C PRO A 1132 -3.71 -17.89 33.15
N ALA A 1133 -4.49 -18.14 34.21
CA ALA A 1133 -5.87 -17.64 34.28
C ALA A 1133 -5.90 -16.10 34.16
N PRO A 1134 -6.94 -15.53 33.51
CA PRO A 1134 -7.11 -14.08 33.44
C PRO A 1134 -7.16 -13.44 34.84
N ILE A 1135 -6.50 -12.30 34.99
CA ILE A 1135 -6.39 -11.53 36.25
C ILE A 1135 -6.81 -10.07 36.09
N MET A 1136 -6.98 -9.59 34.86
CA MET A 1136 -7.48 -8.24 34.53
C MET A 1136 -8.94 -8.35 34.09
N ASP A 1137 -9.71 -7.31 34.37
CA ASP A 1137 -11.08 -7.20 33.90
C ASP A 1137 -11.13 -7.07 32.36
N TYR A 1138 -12.00 -7.85 31.71
CA TYR A 1138 -12.08 -7.88 30.25
C TYR A 1138 -12.56 -6.55 29.67
N GLN A 1139 -13.51 -5.89 30.33
CA GLN A 1139 -14.08 -4.62 29.90
C GLN A 1139 -13.06 -3.48 30.05
N GLU A 1140 -12.23 -3.51 31.10
CA GLU A 1140 -11.12 -2.58 31.27
C GLU A 1140 -10.19 -2.61 30.05
N PHE A 1141 -9.80 -3.79 29.58
CA PHE A 1141 -8.99 -3.94 28.37
C PHE A 1141 -9.68 -3.35 27.13
N LEU A 1142 -10.94 -3.71 26.87
CA LEU A 1142 -11.68 -3.18 25.71
C LEU A 1142 -11.71 -1.65 25.71
N THR A 1143 -12.04 -1.04 26.85
CA THR A 1143 -12.14 0.42 26.96
C THR A 1143 -10.79 1.13 26.86
N GLY A 1144 -9.67 0.41 26.95
CA GLY A 1144 -8.31 0.89 26.67
C GLY A 1144 -8.04 1.23 25.20
N GLU A 1145 -8.91 0.80 24.28
CA GLU A 1145 -8.75 0.98 22.83
C GLU A 1145 -9.92 1.77 22.20
N VAL A 1146 -9.60 2.68 21.27
CA VAL A 1146 -10.60 3.50 20.58
C VAL A 1146 -11.54 2.64 19.72
N ARG A 1147 -11.06 1.53 19.15
CA ARG A 1147 -11.90 0.60 18.36
C ARG A 1147 -13.07 0.00 19.15
N TYR A 1148 -13.04 0.01 20.49
CA TYR A 1148 -14.19 -0.36 21.31
C TYR A 1148 -14.87 0.88 21.89
N SER A 1149 -14.11 1.82 22.50
CA SER A 1149 -14.74 2.96 23.18
C SER A 1149 -15.53 3.89 22.25
N SER A 1150 -15.21 3.92 20.94
CA SER A 1150 -16.00 4.66 19.94
C SER A 1150 -17.42 4.09 19.76
N LEU A 1151 -17.61 2.78 19.96
CA LEU A 1151 -18.92 2.15 19.93
C LEU A 1151 -19.79 2.63 21.08
N GLN A 1152 -19.24 2.74 22.30
CA GLN A 1152 -19.98 3.26 23.46
C GLN A 1152 -20.49 4.68 23.24
N LEU A 1153 -19.71 5.51 22.53
CA LEU A 1153 -20.08 6.89 22.21
C LEU A 1153 -21.17 6.97 21.14
N THR A 1154 -21.13 6.08 20.15
CA THR A 1154 -22.00 6.16 18.96
C THR A 1154 -23.28 5.32 19.11
N PHE A 1155 -23.18 4.14 19.73
CA PHE A 1155 -24.25 3.16 19.90
C PHE A 1155 -24.19 2.52 21.32
N PRO A 1156 -24.49 3.26 22.40
CA PRO A 1156 -24.24 2.82 23.78
C PRO A 1156 -24.93 1.50 24.16
N GLU A 1157 -26.22 1.32 23.82
CA GLU A 1157 -26.96 0.09 24.14
C GLU A 1157 -26.35 -1.13 23.44
N ARG A 1158 -25.97 -0.98 22.17
CA ARG A 1158 -25.32 -2.03 21.38
C ARG A 1158 -23.92 -2.35 21.90
N ALA A 1159 -23.19 -1.35 22.39
CA ALA A 1159 -21.89 -1.57 23.03
C ALA A 1159 -22.03 -2.45 24.28
N THR A 1160 -23.01 -2.16 25.15
CA THR A 1160 -23.29 -2.98 26.35
C THR A 1160 -23.58 -4.44 25.99
N GLU A 1161 -24.44 -4.68 24.99
CA GLU A 1161 -24.76 -6.03 24.53
C GLU A 1161 -23.52 -6.76 23.98
N LEU A 1162 -22.83 -6.14 23.02
CA LEU A 1162 -21.71 -6.78 22.33
C LEU A 1162 -20.52 -7.02 23.25
N PHE A 1163 -20.25 -6.12 24.20
CA PHE A 1163 -19.12 -6.28 25.11
C PHE A 1163 -19.35 -7.37 26.15
N ALA A 1164 -20.56 -7.49 26.69
CA ALA A 1164 -20.92 -8.60 27.57
C ALA A 1164 -20.81 -9.94 26.82
N ARG A 1165 -21.19 -9.96 25.53
CA ARG A 1165 -21.05 -11.15 24.70
C ARG A 1165 -19.59 -11.49 24.42
N ALA A 1166 -18.76 -10.50 24.08
CA ALA A 1166 -17.33 -10.70 23.84
C ALA A 1166 -16.62 -11.28 25.08
N GLU A 1167 -16.95 -10.78 26.27
CA GLU A 1167 -16.42 -11.30 27.53
C GLU A 1167 -16.82 -12.77 27.77
N LYS A 1168 -18.09 -13.10 27.55
CA LYS A 1168 -18.59 -14.47 27.65
C LYS A 1168 -17.89 -15.40 26.64
N GLU A 1169 -17.76 -14.96 25.39
CA GLU A 1169 -17.04 -15.70 24.33
C GLU A 1169 -15.58 -15.98 24.73
N ALA A 1170 -14.91 -15.03 25.37
CA ALA A 1170 -13.54 -15.19 25.87
C ALA A 1170 -13.45 -16.17 27.05
N GLN A 1171 -14.39 -16.10 28.00
CA GLN A 1171 -14.48 -17.03 29.13
C GLN A 1171 -14.71 -18.48 28.66
N GLU A 1172 -15.63 -18.68 27.71
CA GLU A 1172 -15.91 -19.99 27.12
C GLU A 1172 -14.69 -20.54 26.36
N LYS A 1173 -13.98 -19.69 25.61
CA LYS A 1173 -12.73 -20.06 24.95
C LYS A 1173 -11.68 -20.51 25.95
N TYR A 1174 -11.45 -19.75 27.02
CA TYR A 1174 -10.48 -20.10 28.05
C TYR A 1174 -10.82 -21.45 28.70
N ALA A 1175 -12.08 -21.67 29.10
CA ALA A 1175 -12.53 -22.92 29.69
C ALA A 1175 -12.25 -24.13 28.80
N ARG A 1176 -12.47 -24.00 27.48
CA ARG A 1176 -12.14 -25.03 26.50
C ARG A 1176 -10.63 -25.29 26.39
N LEU A 1177 -9.80 -24.26 26.42
CA LEU A 1177 -8.34 -24.41 26.38
C LEU A 1177 -7.81 -25.09 27.66
N VAL A 1178 -8.37 -24.75 28.83
CA VAL A 1178 -8.07 -25.44 30.09
C VAL A 1178 -8.40 -26.92 29.99
N GLU A 1179 -9.57 -27.27 29.44
CA GLU A 1179 -9.96 -28.67 29.22
C GLU A 1179 -8.97 -29.40 28.31
N LEU A 1180 -8.58 -28.78 27.19
CA LEU A 1180 -7.58 -29.33 26.28
C LEU A 1180 -6.20 -29.52 26.93
N SER A 1181 -5.87 -28.75 27.97
CA SER A 1181 -4.58 -28.84 28.67
C SER A 1181 -4.49 -29.96 29.71
N LYS A 1182 -5.62 -30.57 30.08
CA LYS A 1182 -5.65 -31.63 31.08
C LYS A 1182 -4.83 -32.84 30.61
N PRO A 1183 -4.18 -33.60 31.52
CA PRO A 1183 -3.46 -34.80 31.15
C PRO A 1183 -4.37 -35.78 30.41
N TRP A 1184 -3.84 -36.45 29.38
CA TRP A 1184 -4.53 -37.55 28.75
C TRP A 1184 -4.69 -38.69 29.76
N GLU A 1185 -5.92 -38.99 30.17
CA GLU A 1185 -6.24 -40.33 30.65
C GLU A 1185 -6.33 -41.21 29.41
N ALA A 1186 -5.43 -42.19 29.29
CA ALA A 1186 -5.53 -43.20 28.25
C ALA A 1186 -6.86 -43.93 28.46
N LYS A 1187 -7.89 -43.57 27.69
CA LYS A 1187 -9.04 -44.46 27.52
C LYS A 1187 -8.53 -45.62 26.70
N ASP A 1188 -8.61 -46.82 27.29
CA ASP A 1188 -8.14 -48.09 26.74
C ASP A 1188 -8.35 -48.17 25.23
N ALA A 1189 -7.25 -48.43 24.51
CA ALA A 1189 -7.19 -48.58 23.06
C ALA A 1189 -7.99 -49.79 22.57
#